data_AF-A0A842J1N9-F1
#
_entry.id   AF-A0A842J1N9-F1
#
_cell.length_a   1.000
_cell.length_b   1.000
_cell.length_c   1.000
_cell.angle_alpha   90.00
_cell.angle_beta   90.00
_cell.angle_gamma   90.00
#
_symmetry.space_group_name_H-M   'P 1'
#
loop_
_entity.id
_entity.type
_entity.pdbx_description
1 polymer ?
#
loop_
_entity_poly.entity_id
_entity_poly.type
_entity_poly.pdbx_seq_one_letter_code
_entity_poly.pdbx_strand_id
1 'polypeptide(L)'
;MRNTKWTYKFQENIQSELNFDKNILSILANRGITTSEEIEIFLNGDETNLLNPNSFKDVDKTVDRLLYAKETNQSVWIYGDYDVDGITSVSLCYLALKEIGINVNYYIPLRDEGYGLNVDAITHIKEQGGNLIISVDCGISSHKEIEHCNNLGMDIIVTDHHEINHGIPNAFAVINPKREDNDNDFKYLAGVGTAFMAILALYKKLNITEQAYKYLDIVAIGTVADIVPLVGDNRTLVKKGLQLLKSSKWIGLNMLLKRIFEEPLSKKFDTYDIGFIIAPIFNAAGRLEDAKMAVELFVNDSHVVCDNLIYDLINKNSERKEIQESILNSALETIESKRLDSKNVITVADKNFHHGVIGIVASKIVDKFYKPTIIMEIKPSEGIATASCRSIEGFNIIEALNSMSELFIKYGGHAGAAGFSIPIDNIEKFDIAINEYAETVLESSDFIKPIKIDCEIPFYKISYDLLDKISTLEPFGFGNPSPLFSITNCNFSNFRAIGKDKNHLMMNLEKDGIEIKNCVWFNSQDMFEDIATLKEIDVAFKLKMEIYKDRYQYKIFIDDIKPSNHINNKLKNTFCLYETVFPLETIFYTRKVLNDKKLSINFTNNEVTIVSGRENVGYLDSQTQFLLKNLKENFNTNFSVEVIKIIQKEENFNIHIKIHKDINFVSYAIKEGDLFKDIKNFLIGDFNYNYIQKNVLANIFRKKVNTLAIMEKSRGTRTLIETIALYYQSIGKKALLISQKDYFCNYIKISKTFIKGYDFYIFLDCYENEELGTNSALIISKSILKVKGFETIVDSYSIPQNINIVSESELFNKQHIYSKKLPFNDRFEILKNLNTLSEIYGTEDIKVIL
;
A
#
# COMPACT_ATOMS: atom_id res chain seq x y z
N MET A 1 -4.72 19.27 21.97
CA MET A 1 -4.33 18.39 20.85
C MET A 1 -4.25 16.96 21.35
N ARG A 2 -4.44 15.95 20.49
CA ARG A 2 -4.28 14.54 20.89
C ARG A 2 -2.86 14.26 21.35
N ASN A 3 -2.71 13.39 22.34
CA ASN A 3 -1.41 12.99 22.88
C ASN A 3 -0.76 11.91 21.99
N THR A 4 -0.21 12.33 20.85
CA THR A 4 0.34 11.43 19.82
C THR A 4 1.81 11.74 19.55
N LYS A 5 2.58 10.70 19.20
CA LYS A 5 3.98 10.84 18.74
C LYS A 5 4.09 10.40 17.30
N TRP A 6 4.51 11.32 16.44
CA TRP A 6 4.74 11.00 15.03
C TRP A 6 6.12 10.40 14.89
N THR A 7 6.19 9.23 14.25
CA THR A 7 7.43 8.51 13.98
C THR A 7 7.48 8.23 12.49
N TYR A 8 8.59 8.57 11.85
CA TYR A 8 8.78 8.38 10.41
C TYR A 8 9.50 7.07 10.18
N LYS A 9 8.95 6.21 9.32
CA LYS A 9 9.63 4.99 8.91
C LYS A 9 10.89 5.32 8.09
N PHE A 10 11.88 4.44 8.16
CA PHE A 10 13.13 4.62 7.45
C PHE A 10 12.90 4.58 5.92
N GLN A 11 13.57 5.45 5.17
CA GLN A 11 13.49 5.46 3.71
C GLN A 11 14.68 4.66 3.15
N GLU A 12 14.49 3.37 2.88
CA GLU A 12 15.48 2.57 2.17
C GLU A 12 15.54 2.95 0.69
N ASN A 13 16.75 3.23 0.19
CA ASN A 13 16.97 3.42 -1.24
C ASN A 13 17.07 2.07 -1.94
N ILE A 14 15.94 1.55 -2.42
CA ILE A 14 15.95 0.42 -3.35
C ILE A 14 16.45 0.93 -4.71
N GLN A 15 17.59 0.39 -5.17
CA GLN A 15 17.96 0.48 -6.58
C GLN A 15 17.12 -0.53 -7.37
N SER A 16 16.06 -0.05 -8.00
CA SER A 16 15.22 -0.86 -8.88
C SER A 16 15.35 -0.36 -10.32
N GLU A 17 15.44 -1.28 -11.28
CA GLU A 17 15.27 -0.96 -12.71
C GLU A 17 13.83 -0.57 -13.05
N LEU A 18 12.88 -0.85 -12.14
CA LEU A 18 11.48 -0.50 -12.30
C LEU A 18 11.28 1.00 -12.11
N ASN A 19 10.56 1.62 -13.05
CA ASN A 19 10.32 3.06 -13.10
C ASN A 19 9.22 3.52 -12.11
N PHE A 20 9.40 3.26 -10.81
CA PHE A 20 8.46 3.63 -9.75
C PHE A 20 8.94 4.87 -8.96
N ASP A 21 7.99 5.58 -8.36
CA ASP A 21 8.29 6.68 -7.45
C ASP A 21 9.04 6.16 -6.22
N LYS A 22 10.12 6.84 -5.81
CA LYS A 22 10.96 6.47 -4.65
C LYS A 22 10.15 6.27 -3.36
N ASN A 23 9.07 7.02 -3.18
CA ASN A 23 8.19 6.89 -2.01
C ASN A 23 7.47 5.54 -2.01
N ILE A 24 7.01 5.07 -3.19
CA ILE A 24 6.37 3.76 -3.33
C ILE A 24 7.37 2.64 -3.08
N LEU A 25 8.58 2.75 -3.63
CA LEU A 25 9.66 1.78 -3.36
C LEU A 25 10.01 1.74 -1.87
N SER A 26 10.08 2.90 -1.20
CA SER A 26 10.34 2.97 0.25
C SER A 26 9.20 2.32 1.06
N ILE A 27 7.95 2.49 0.64
CA ILE A 27 6.80 1.83 1.28
C ILE A 27 6.90 0.30 1.13
N LEU A 28 7.27 -0.20 -0.05
CA LEU A 28 7.47 -1.63 -0.30
C LEU A 28 8.65 -2.19 0.51
N ALA A 29 9.78 -1.47 0.57
CA ALA A 29 10.94 -1.83 1.37
C ALA A 29 10.58 -2.02 2.86
N ASN A 30 9.82 -1.06 3.42
CA ASN A 30 9.33 -1.11 4.80
C ASN A 30 8.33 -2.26 5.06
N ARG A 31 7.86 -2.94 4.02
CA ARG A 31 7.03 -4.15 4.11
C ARG A 31 7.83 -5.44 3.84
N GLY A 32 9.16 -5.35 3.73
CA GLY A 32 10.04 -6.47 3.42
C GLY A 32 10.08 -6.87 1.95
N ILE A 33 9.54 -6.04 1.05
CA ILE A 33 9.51 -6.28 -0.40
C ILE A 33 10.64 -5.48 -1.03
N THR A 34 11.73 -6.15 -1.40
CA THR A 34 13.01 -5.48 -1.73
C THR A 34 13.56 -5.84 -3.10
N THR A 35 13.15 -6.99 -3.66
CA THR A 35 13.61 -7.44 -4.98
C THR A 35 12.60 -7.10 -6.09
N SER A 36 13.08 -6.96 -7.33
CA SER A 36 12.20 -6.71 -8.48
C SER A 36 11.17 -7.81 -8.71
N GLU A 37 11.50 -9.07 -8.42
CA GLU A 37 10.59 -10.21 -8.52
C GLU A 37 9.48 -10.14 -7.45
N GLU A 38 9.84 -9.88 -6.20
CA GLU A 38 8.86 -9.69 -5.12
C GLU A 38 7.91 -8.51 -5.41
N ILE A 39 8.44 -7.41 -5.94
CA ILE A 39 7.63 -6.25 -6.34
C ILE A 39 6.64 -6.65 -7.43
N GLU A 40 7.09 -7.35 -8.47
CA GLU A 40 6.22 -7.76 -9.58
C GLU A 40 5.11 -8.71 -9.09
N ILE A 41 5.44 -9.72 -8.29
CA ILE A 41 4.46 -10.64 -7.70
C ILE A 41 3.49 -9.89 -6.78
N PHE A 42 3.98 -8.97 -5.95
CA PHE A 42 3.12 -8.21 -5.04
C PHE A 42 2.13 -7.29 -5.75
N LEU A 43 2.57 -6.63 -6.83
CA LEU A 43 1.74 -5.69 -7.58
C LEU A 43 0.82 -6.40 -8.59
N ASN A 44 1.35 -7.38 -9.31
CA ASN A 44 0.72 -7.98 -10.49
C ASN A 44 0.42 -9.48 -10.36
N GLY A 45 0.77 -10.12 -9.25
CA GLY A 45 0.54 -11.55 -9.04
C GLY A 45 -0.93 -11.97 -9.16
N ASP A 46 -1.11 -13.22 -9.59
CA ASP A 46 -2.39 -13.87 -9.82
C ASP A 46 -2.42 -15.31 -9.24
N GLU A 47 -3.50 -16.05 -9.52
CA GLU A 47 -3.72 -17.42 -9.05
C GLU A 47 -2.59 -18.41 -9.43
N THR A 48 -1.80 -18.12 -10.46
CA THR A 48 -0.65 -18.96 -10.85
C THR A 48 0.52 -18.82 -9.88
N ASN A 49 0.53 -17.76 -9.06
CA ASN A 49 1.54 -17.53 -8.03
C ASN A 49 1.17 -18.14 -6.67
N LEU A 50 0.01 -18.78 -6.53
CA LEU A 50 -0.36 -19.48 -5.29
C LEU A 50 0.60 -20.63 -5.02
N LEU A 51 0.83 -20.91 -3.74
CA LEU A 51 1.62 -22.08 -3.34
C LEU A 51 0.99 -23.36 -3.89
N ASN A 52 1.84 -24.34 -4.20
CA ASN A 52 1.34 -25.67 -4.55
C ASN A 52 0.61 -26.25 -3.33
N PRO A 53 -0.68 -26.62 -3.41
CA PRO A 53 -1.41 -27.16 -2.26
C PRO A 53 -0.75 -28.36 -1.60
N ASN A 54 -0.10 -29.22 -2.39
CA ASN A 54 0.63 -30.39 -1.88
C ASN A 54 1.91 -30.06 -1.11
N SER A 55 2.28 -28.77 -1.00
CA SER A 55 3.35 -28.33 -0.11
C SER A 55 2.91 -28.25 1.36
N PHE A 56 1.60 -28.24 1.64
CA PHE A 56 1.07 -28.42 3.00
C PHE A 56 0.92 -29.92 3.29
N LYS A 57 1.36 -30.36 4.46
CA LYS A 57 1.31 -31.78 4.83
C LYS A 57 -0.11 -32.30 4.99
N ASP A 58 -0.26 -33.59 4.68
CA ASP A 58 -1.51 -34.36 4.62
C ASP A 58 -2.57 -33.87 3.62
N VAL A 59 -2.25 -32.92 2.74
CA VAL A 59 -3.18 -32.51 1.65
C VAL A 59 -3.44 -33.65 0.68
N ASP A 60 -2.40 -34.37 0.26
CA ASP A 60 -2.52 -35.56 -0.59
C ASP A 60 -3.33 -36.67 0.08
N LYS A 61 -3.05 -36.95 1.36
CA LYS A 61 -3.77 -37.91 2.20
C LYS A 61 -5.25 -37.54 2.32
N THR A 62 -5.56 -36.26 2.49
CA THR A 62 -6.93 -35.71 2.52
C THR A 62 -7.65 -35.93 1.20
N VAL A 63 -7.01 -35.61 0.08
CA VAL A 63 -7.59 -35.78 -1.27
C VAL A 63 -7.94 -37.24 -1.53
N ASP A 64 -7.00 -38.16 -1.27
CA ASP A 64 -7.23 -39.59 -1.52
C ASP A 64 -8.37 -40.13 -0.63
N ARG A 65 -8.50 -39.64 0.61
CA ARG A 65 -9.60 -40.02 1.52
C ARG A 65 -10.96 -39.50 1.10
N LEU A 66 -11.03 -38.29 0.56
CA LEU A 66 -12.27 -37.71 0.01
C LEU A 66 -12.71 -38.43 -1.27
N LEU A 67 -11.77 -38.81 -2.13
CA LEU A 67 -12.07 -39.63 -3.31
C LEU A 67 -12.58 -41.02 -2.91
N TYR A 68 -11.98 -41.65 -1.88
CA TYR A 68 -12.52 -42.89 -1.34
C TYR A 68 -13.94 -42.73 -0.78
N ALA A 69 -14.21 -41.64 -0.05
CA ALA A 69 -15.56 -41.35 0.45
C ALA A 69 -16.57 -41.21 -0.71
N LYS A 70 -16.16 -40.54 -1.80
CA LYS A 70 -16.95 -40.42 -3.03
C LYS A 70 -17.24 -41.77 -3.68
N GLU A 71 -16.21 -42.59 -3.89
CA GLU A 71 -16.33 -43.91 -4.55
C GLU A 71 -17.21 -44.88 -3.75
N THR A 72 -17.18 -44.78 -2.43
CA THR A 72 -17.95 -45.63 -1.51
C THR A 72 -19.27 -45.02 -1.03
N ASN A 73 -19.64 -43.85 -1.55
CA ASN A 73 -20.84 -43.09 -1.18
C ASN A 73 -21.00 -42.88 0.35
N GLN A 74 -19.88 -42.61 1.03
CA GLN A 74 -19.86 -42.32 2.46
C GLN A 74 -20.48 -40.94 2.76
N SER A 75 -21.11 -40.82 3.93
CA SER A 75 -21.58 -39.54 4.45
C SER A 75 -20.42 -38.76 5.07
N VAL A 76 -20.12 -37.60 4.48
CA VAL A 76 -19.07 -36.67 4.92
C VAL A 76 -19.73 -35.49 5.65
N TRP A 77 -19.22 -35.17 6.83
CA TRP A 77 -19.73 -34.07 7.67
C TRP A 77 -18.67 -32.98 7.80
N ILE A 78 -19.04 -31.74 7.47
CA ILE A 78 -18.17 -30.58 7.68
C ILE A 78 -18.50 -29.97 9.03
N TYR A 79 -17.52 -29.88 9.91
CA TYR A 79 -17.66 -29.28 11.23
C TYR A 79 -16.92 -27.94 11.24
N GLY A 80 -17.61 -26.81 11.41
CA GLY A 80 -16.96 -25.49 11.46
C GLY A 80 -17.19 -24.75 12.77
N ASP A 81 -16.58 -23.56 12.88
CA ASP A 81 -16.87 -22.61 13.96
C ASP A 81 -18.01 -21.62 13.59
N TYR A 82 -18.51 -20.90 14.60
CA TYR A 82 -19.63 -19.95 14.47
C TYR A 82 -19.23 -18.54 14.00
N ASP A 83 -17.94 -18.26 13.85
CA ASP A 83 -17.48 -16.98 13.30
C ASP A 83 -17.48 -16.97 11.76
N VAL A 84 -17.10 -15.85 11.15
CA VAL A 84 -17.19 -15.69 9.69
C VAL A 84 -16.21 -16.58 8.96
N ASP A 85 -15.04 -16.88 9.53
CA ASP A 85 -14.07 -17.76 8.88
C ASP A 85 -14.56 -19.20 8.91
N GLY A 86 -15.07 -19.67 10.06
CA GLY A 86 -15.75 -20.95 10.19
C GLY A 86 -16.96 -21.10 9.25
N ILE A 87 -17.87 -20.13 9.24
CA ILE A 87 -19.07 -20.11 8.39
C ILE A 87 -18.69 -20.18 6.89
N THR A 88 -17.70 -19.40 6.47
CA THR A 88 -17.28 -19.37 5.06
C THR A 88 -16.51 -20.65 4.68
N SER A 89 -15.73 -21.21 5.60
CA SER A 89 -15.07 -22.51 5.42
C SER A 89 -16.08 -23.65 5.24
N VAL A 90 -17.13 -23.69 6.06
CA VAL A 90 -18.22 -24.68 5.93
C VAL A 90 -18.91 -24.52 4.59
N SER A 91 -19.26 -23.29 4.21
CA SER A 91 -19.94 -22.99 2.96
C SER A 91 -19.10 -23.40 1.74
N LEU A 92 -17.80 -23.08 1.76
CA LEU A 92 -16.84 -23.46 0.71
C LEU A 92 -16.78 -24.99 0.55
N CYS A 93 -16.49 -25.71 1.63
CA CYS A 93 -16.36 -27.17 1.57
C CYS A 93 -17.67 -27.83 1.17
N TYR A 94 -18.81 -27.34 1.67
CA TYR A 94 -20.13 -27.90 1.37
C TYR A 94 -20.42 -27.78 -0.12
N LEU A 95 -20.28 -26.57 -0.68
CA LEU A 95 -20.56 -26.31 -2.09
C LEU A 95 -19.61 -27.07 -3.01
N ALA A 96 -18.31 -27.12 -2.69
CA ALA A 96 -17.31 -27.77 -3.53
C ALA A 96 -17.46 -29.30 -3.54
N LEU A 97 -17.62 -29.92 -2.37
CA LEU A 97 -17.74 -31.37 -2.25
C LEU A 97 -19.10 -31.86 -2.81
N LYS A 98 -20.18 -31.10 -2.61
CA LYS A 98 -21.49 -31.41 -3.19
C LYS A 98 -21.47 -31.32 -4.72
N GLU A 99 -20.79 -30.34 -5.30
CA GLU A 99 -20.66 -30.20 -6.76
C GLU A 99 -20.03 -31.44 -7.40
N ILE A 100 -19.01 -32.03 -6.76
CA ILE A 100 -18.34 -33.22 -7.27
C ILE A 100 -19.05 -34.54 -6.90
N GLY A 101 -20.24 -34.46 -6.29
CA GLY A 101 -21.11 -35.61 -6.02
C GLY A 101 -20.85 -36.36 -4.72
N ILE A 102 -20.21 -35.73 -3.72
CA ILE A 102 -20.06 -36.32 -2.38
C ILE A 102 -21.35 -36.08 -1.57
N ASN A 103 -21.78 -37.09 -0.80
CA ASN A 103 -22.88 -36.95 0.15
C ASN A 103 -22.40 -36.16 1.39
N VAL A 104 -22.70 -34.86 1.40
CA VAL A 104 -22.19 -33.93 2.41
C VAL A 104 -23.30 -33.37 3.29
N ASN A 105 -23.03 -33.34 4.59
CA ASN A 105 -23.77 -32.60 5.60
C ASN A 105 -22.81 -31.65 6.34
N TYR A 106 -23.33 -30.77 7.18
CA TYR A 106 -22.50 -29.89 8.00
C TYR A 106 -23.08 -29.72 9.41
N TYR A 107 -22.22 -29.33 10.34
CA TYR A 107 -22.53 -29.01 11.72
C TYR A 107 -21.79 -27.73 12.11
N ILE A 108 -22.50 -26.84 12.81
CA ILE A 108 -21.95 -25.61 13.38
C ILE A 108 -22.43 -25.56 14.83
N PRO A 109 -21.52 -25.47 15.81
CA PRO A 109 -21.87 -25.40 17.21
C PRO A 109 -22.56 -24.06 17.52
N LEU A 110 -23.46 -24.07 18.52
CA LEU A 110 -23.91 -22.84 19.14
C LEU A 110 -22.80 -22.26 20.02
N ARG A 111 -22.79 -20.93 20.19
CA ARG A 111 -21.77 -20.25 21.00
C ARG A 111 -21.71 -20.73 22.46
N ASP A 112 -22.85 -21.16 23.01
CA ASP A 112 -22.95 -21.71 24.37
C ASP A 112 -22.33 -23.11 24.51
N GLU A 113 -22.19 -23.84 23.40
CA GLU A 113 -21.47 -25.13 23.37
C GLU A 113 -19.95 -24.95 23.49
N GLY A 114 -19.46 -23.72 23.39
CA GLY A 114 -18.04 -23.39 23.40
C GLY A 114 -17.42 -23.37 22.02
N TYR A 115 -16.11 -23.09 21.98
CA TYR A 115 -15.32 -23.05 20.76
C TYR A 115 -14.65 -24.40 20.50
N GLY A 116 -14.64 -24.83 19.23
CA GLY A 116 -13.99 -26.05 18.76
C GLY A 116 -14.88 -27.31 18.81
N LEU A 117 -14.27 -28.46 18.50
CA LEU A 117 -14.97 -29.75 18.50
C LEU A 117 -15.50 -30.07 19.90
N ASN A 118 -16.66 -30.73 19.97
CA ASN A 118 -17.20 -31.29 21.20
C ASN A 118 -17.68 -32.74 21.01
N VAL A 119 -17.62 -33.52 22.09
CA VAL A 119 -17.90 -34.97 22.12
C VAL A 119 -19.36 -35.26 21.75
N ASP A 120 -20.30 -34.43 22.21
CA ASP A 120 -21.74 -34.64 22.00
C ASP A 120 -22.11 -34.47 20.52
N ALA A 121 -21.55 -33.45 19.87
CA ALA A 121 -21.73 -33.20 18.44
C ALA A 121 -21.11 -34.31 17.58
N ILE A 122 -19.91 -34.80 17.92
CA ILE A 122 -19.28 -35.93 17.22
C ILE A 122 -20.15 -37.20 17.35
N THR A 123 -20.69 -37.45 18.55
CA THR A 123 -21.60 -38.57 18.81
C THR A 123 -22.87 -38.44 18.00
N HIS A 124 -23.48 -37.25 17.96
CA HIS A 124 -24.63 -36.95 17.14
C HIS A 124 -24.37 -37.20 15.65
N ILE A 125 -23.24 -36.74 15.12
CA ILE A 125 -22.84 -36.99 13.72
C ILE A 125 -22.75 -38.48 13.42
N LYS A 126 -22.18 -39.28 14.34
CA LYS A 126 -22.14 -40.75 14.20
C LYS A 126 -23.54 -41.35 14.14
N GLU A 127 -24.45 -40.91 15.02
CA GLU A 127 -25.83 -41.38 15.08
C GLU A 127 -26.62 -41.03 13.81
N GLN A 128 -26.29 -39.91 13.15
CA GLN A 128 -26.83 -39.54 11.85
C GLN A 128 -26.19 -40.30 10.67
N GLY A 129 -25.31 -41.28 10.94
CA GLY A 129 -24.67 -42.10 9.92
C GLY A 129 -23.40 -41.50 9.32
N GLY A 130 -22.78 -40.53 9.98
CA GLY A 130 -21.50 -39.95 9.56
C GLY A 130 -20.38 -41.01 9.47
N ASN A 131 -19.57 -40.92 8.41
CA ASN A 131 -18.42 -41.79 8.18
C ASN A 131 -17.08 -41.04 8.27
N LEU A 132 -17.08 -39.77 7.86
CA LEU A 132 -15.91 -38.91 7.81
C LEU A 132 -16.31 -37.51 8.29
N ILE A 133 -15.51 -36.94 9.19
CA ILE A 133 -15.62 -35.54 9.59
C ILE A 133 -14.49 -34.74 8.95
N ILE A 134 -14.78 -33.55 8.43
CA ILE A 134 -13.80 -32.54 8.06
C ILE A 134 -14.02 -31.36 9.00
N SER A 135 -13.14 -31.17 9.98
CA SER A 135 -13.18 -29.96 10.81
C SER A 135 -12.50 -28.83 10.06
N VAL A 136 -13.16 -27.69 9.97
CA VAL A 136 -12.69 -26.50 9.29
C VAL A 136 -12.60 -25.36 10.29
N ASP A 137 -11.50 -24.62 10.26
CA ASP A 137 -11.22 -23.50 11.17
C ASP A 137 -11.23 -23.86 12.67
N CYS A 138 -11.12 -25.15 12.97
CA CYS A 138 -11.05 -25.68 14.31
C CYS A 138 -10.49 -27.11 14.31
N GLY A 139 -10.11 -27.58 15.50
CA GLY A 139 -9.76 -28.97 15.77
C GLY A 139 -8.28 -29.22 16.07
N ILE A 140 -7.36 -28.28 15.81
CA ILE A 140 -5.92 -28.50 16.05
C ILE A 140 -5.61 -28.80 17.53
N SER A 141 -6.38 -28.24 18.46
CA SER A 141 -6.23 -28.45 19.91
C SER A 141 -7.16 -29.53 20.48
N SER A 142 -8.04 -30.12 19.67
CA SER A 142 -9.13 -31.00 20.11
C SER A 142 -8.72 -32.48 20.19
N HIS A 143 -7.62 -32.76 20.91
CA HIS A 143 -7.06 -34.12 20.99
C HIS A 143 -8.04 -35.15 21.56
N LYS A 144 -8.81 -34.80 22.59
CA LYS A 144 -9.73 -35.73 23.25
C LYS A 144 -10.92 -36.06 22.37
N GLU A 145 -11.43 -35.06 21.68
CA GLU A 145 -12.58 -35.16 20.77
C GLU A 145 -12.20 -35.96 19.52
N ILE A 146 -10.98 -35.77 19.00
CA ILE A 146 -10.45 -36.55 17.88
C ILE A 146 -10.24 -38.02 18.29
N GLU A 147 -9.70 -38.30 19.48
CA GLU A 147 -9.62 -39.67 20.00
C GLU A 147 -11.01 -40.31 20.17
N HIS A 148 -12.01 -39.55 20.62
CA HIS A 148 -13.40 -40.03 20.67
C HIS A 148 -13.94 -40.37 19.28
N CYS A 149 -13.69 -39.52 18.28
CA CYS A 149 -14.06 -39.78 16.88
C CYS A 149 -13.46 -41.10 16.37
N ASN A 150 -12.17 -41.32 16.63
CA ASN A 150 -11.46 -42.55 16.28
C ASN A 150 -12.08 -43.78 16.97
N ASN A 151 -12.42 -43.68 18.26
CA ASN A 151 -13.07 -44.76 19.01
C ASN A 151 -14.46 -45.12 18.47
N LEU A 152 -15.16 -44.17 17.85
CA LEU A 152 -16.42 -44.41 17.14
C LEU A 152 -16.23 -44.99 15.73
N GLY A 153 -14.99 -45.24 15.30
CA GLY A 153 -14.66 -45.76 13.98
C GLY A 153 -15.02 -44.80 12.86
N MET A 154 -14.93 -43.49 13.10
CA MET A 154 -15.01 -42.46 12.07
C MET A 154 -13.62 -41.88 11.84
N ASP A 155 -13.33 -41.55 10.59
CA ASP A 155 -12.14 -40.76 10.29
C ASP A 155 -12.44 -39.27 10.51
N ILE A 156 -11.42 -38.50 10.89
CA ILE A 156 -11.49 -37.05 10.95
C ILE A 156 -10.30 -36.41 10.25
N ILE A 157 -10.58 -35.42 9.40
CA ILE A 157 -9.60 -34.58 8.73
C ILE A 157 -9.72 -33.20 9.37
N VAL A 158 -8.60 -32.63 9.80
CA VAL A 158 -8.54 -31.29 10.40
C VAL A 158 -7.94 -30.33 9.37
N THR A 159 -8.65 -29.25 9.05
CA THR A 159 -8.12 -28.11 8.30
C THR A 159 -8.22 -26.86 9.16
N ASP A 160 -7.10 -26.40 9.71
CA ASP A 160 -7.08 -25.38 10.76
C ASP A 160 -5.83 -24.48 10.60
N HIS A 161 -5.86 -23.28 11.17
CA HIS A 161 -4.78 -22.30 11.10
C HIS A 161 -4.34 -21.79 12.49
N HIS A 162 -5.00 -22.23 13.56
CA HIS A 162 -4.66 -21.87 14.93
C HIS A 162 -3.27 -22.38 15.36
N GLU A 163 -2.75 -21.81 16.45
CA GLU A 163 -1.42 -22.17 17.00
C GLU A 163 -1.35 -23.62 17.48
N ILE A 164 -0.24 -24.29 17.18
CA ILE A 164 0.00 -25.69 17.54
C ILE A 164 0.74 -25.75 18.88
N ASN A 165 -0.01 -25.78 19.99
CA ASN A 165 0.58 -25.70 21.34
C ASN A 165 0.87 -27.07 21.99
N HIS A 166 0.16 -28.13 21.59
CA HIS A 166 0.21 -29.45 22.26
C HIS A 166 0.54 -30.60 21.30
N GLY A 167 1.23 -30.28 20.21
CA GLY A 167 1.51 -31.22 19.13
C GLY A 167 0.31 -31.41 18.19
N ILE A 168 0.47 -32.33 17.24
CA ILE A 168 -0.55 -32.61 16.22
C ILE A 168 -1.51 -33.70 16.76
N PRO A 169 -2.84 -33.51 16.70
CA PRO A 169 -3.79 -34.51 17.16
C PRO A 169 -3.79 -35.75 16.27
N ASN A 170 -4.22 -36.89 16.82
CA ASN A 170 -4.25 -38.17 16.15
C ASN A 170 -5.44 -38.29 15.15
N ALA A 171 -5.54 -37.33 14.24
CA ALA A 171 -6.55 -37.32 13.18
C ALA A 171 -6.07 -38.15 11.98
N PHE A 172 -7.00 -38.50 11.08
CA PHE A 172 -6.63 -39.15 9.82
C PHE A 172 -5.69 -38.25 9.00
N ALA A 173 -5.94 -36.94 8.96
CA ALA A 173 -5.07 -35.95 8.32
C ALA A 173 -5.18 -34.60 9.05
N VAL A 174 -4.08 -33.83 9.11
CA VAL A 174 -4.09 -32.48 9.70
C VAL A 174 -3.42 -31.49 8.75
N ILE A 175 -4.21 -30.64 8.09
CA ILE A 175 -3.69 -29.56 7.25
C ILE A 175 -3.66 -28.29 8.11
N ASN A 176 -2.46 -27.78 8.38
CA ASN A 176 -2.29 -26.50 9.06
C ASN A 176 -1.03 -25.78 8.54
N PRO A 177 -1.12 -24.48 8.16
CA PRO A 177 0.00 -23.71 7.59
C PRO A 177 1.16 -23.52 8.58
N LYS A 178 0.93 -23.68 9.89
CA LYS A 178 1.94 -23.53 10.95
C LYS A 178 2.68 -24.82 11.30
N ARG A 179 2.39 -25.93 10.61
CA ARG A 179 3.16 -27.17 10.74
C ARG A 179 4.61 -26.95 10.31
N GLU A 180 5.56 -27.31 11.17
CA GLU A 180 7.00 -27.18 10.88
C GLU A 180 7.47 -28.13 9.79
N ASP A 181 6.76 -29.23 9.55
CA ASP A 181 7.10 -30.22 8.54
C ASP A 181 6.55 -29.88 7.15
N ASN A 182 5.86 -28.74 6.93
CA ASN A 182 5.43 -28.28 5.60
C ASN A 182 6.62 -28.07 4.64
N ASP A 183 6.40 -28.25 3.33
CA ASP A 183 7.41 -27.99 2.30
C ASP A 183 7.44 -26.50 1.86
N ASN A 184 6.82 -25.62 2.66
CA ASN A 184 6.77 -24.17 2.47
C ASN A 184 6.73 -23.44 3.84
N ASP A 185 7.09 -22.16 3.85
CA ASP A 185 7.19 -21.35 5.07
C ASP A 185 5.98 -20.40 5.31
N PHE A 186 4.91 -20.50 4.53
CA PHE A 186 3.78 -19.57 4.62
C PHE A 186 2.80 -19.98 5.72
N LYS A 187 2.79 -19.24 6.83
CA LYS A 187 2.08 -19.57 8.07
C LYS A 187 0.74 -18.86 8.28
N TYR A 188 0.31 -18.04 7.31
CA TYR A 188 -0.71 -17.01 7.55
C TYR A 188 -2.08 -17.28 6.91
N LEU A 189 -2.29 -18.42 6.24
CA LEU A 189 -3.62 -18.75 5.70
C LEU A 189 -4.68 -18.67 6.80
N ALA A 190 -5.84 -18.08 6.48
CA ALA A 190 -7.05 -18.20 7.30
C ALA A 190 -7.55 -19.66 7.31
N GLY A 191 -8.51 -19.99 8.18
CA GLY A 191 -9.23 -21.26 8.17
C GLY A 191 -9.83 -21.56 6.78
N VAL A 192 -10.54 -20.59 6.18
CA VAL A 192 -11.12 -20.74 4.84
C VAL A 192 -10.05 -20.86 3.75
N GLY A 193 -8.91 -20.18 3.93
CA GLY A 193 -7.76 -20.29 3.02
C GLY A 193 -7.13 -21.67 3.07
N THR A 194 -7.01 -22.24 4.26
CA THR A 194 -6.47 -23.59 4.50
C THR A 194 -7.40 -24.66 3.90
N ALA A 195 -8.71 -24.53 4.15
CA ALA A 195 -9.74 -25.38 3.52
C ALA A 195 -9.72 -25.26 1.99
N PHE A 196 -9.54 -24.04 1.46
CA PHE A 196 -9.42 -23.79 0.02
C PHE A 196 -8.22 -24.53 -0.60
N MET A 197 -7.07 -24.60 0.08
CA MET A 197 -5.93 -25.36 -0.45
C MET A 197 -6.25 -26.86 -0.58
N ALA A 198 -6.98 -27.44 0.39
CA ALA A 198 -7.43 -28.83 0.28
C ALA A 198 -8.39 -29.04 -0.91
N ILE A 199 -9.35 -28.13 -1.10
CA ILE A 199 -10.28 -28.16 -2.25
C ILE A 199 -9.54 -27.96 -3.57
N LEU A 200 -8.57 -27.04 -3.63
CA LEU A 200 -7.77 -26.78 -4.83
C LEU A 200 -6.96 -28.03 -5.22
N ALA A 201 -6.37 -28.73 -4.24
CA ALA A 201 -5.68 -30.00 -4.46
C ALA A 201 -6.62 -31.09 -5.02
N LEU A 202 -7.82 -31.20 -4.45
CA LEU A 202 -8.85 -32.14 -4.90
C LEU A 202 -9.29 -31.85 -6.34
N TYR A 203 -9.56 -30.58 -6.67
CA TYR A 203 -9.95 -30.16 -8.02
C TYR A 203 -8.82 -30.36 -9.02
N LYS A 204 -7.56 -30.16 -8.60
CA LYS A 204 -6.36 -30.46 -9.40
C LYS A 204 -6.24 -31.95 -9.70
N LYS A 205 -6.47 -32.83 -8.70
CA LYS A 205 -6.48 -34.29 -8.88
C LYS A 205 -7.58 -34.75 -9.85
N LEU A 206 -8.70 -34.04 -9.89
CA LEU A 206 -9.83 -34.27 -10.80
C LEU A 206 -9.69 -33.57 -12.17
N ASN A 207 -8.59 -32.84 -12.42
CA ASN A 207 -8.34 -32.06 -13.65
C ASN A 207 -9.40 -30.97 -13.92
N ILE A 208 -9.93 -30.34 -12.87
CA ILE A 208 -10.94 -29.26 -12.94
C ILE A 208 -10.54 -28.02 -12.12
N THR A 209 -9.24 -27.76 -11.98
CA THR A 209 -8.66 -26.68 -11.15
C THR A 209 -9.36 -25.33 -11.31
N GLU A 210 -9.65 -24.90 -12.55
CA GLU A 210 -10.31 -23.61 -12.83
C GLU A 210 -11.67 -23.45 -12.13
N GLN A 211 -12.37 -24.56 -11.86
CA GLN A 211 -13.67 -24.52 -11.18
C GLN A 211 -13.54 -24.17 -9.70
N ALA A 212 -12.36 -24.34 -9.08
CA ALA A 212 -12.14 -23.96 -7.68
C ALA A 212 -12.13 -22.43 -7.52
N TYR A 213 -11.62 -21.68 -8.51
CA TYR A 213 -11.46 -20.23 -8.39
C TYR A 213 -12.78 -19.44 -8.31
N LYS A 214 -13.92 -20.07 -8.66
CA LYS A 214 -15.24 -19.43 -8.50
C LYS A 214 -15.64 -19.22 -7.04
N TYR A 215 -14.98 -19.88 -6.09
CA TYR A 215 -15.25 -19.78 -4.65
C TYR A 215 -14.45 -18.66 -3.96
N LEU A 216 -13.57 -17.95 -4.69
CA LEU A 216 -12.66 -16.98 -4.07
C LEU A 216 -13.36 -15.78 -3.42
N ASP A 217 -14.61 -15.47 -3.78
CA ASP A 217 -15.41 -14.46 -3.08
C ASP A 217 -15.78 -14.90 -1.64
N ILE A 218 -16.12 -16.17 -1.43
CA ILE A 218 -16.33 -16.76 -0.09
C ILE A 218 -15.01 -16.78 0.68
N VAL A 219 -13.91 -17.24 0.04
CA VAL A 219 -12.57 -17.27 0.64
C VAL A 219 -12.13 -15.88 1.09
N ALA A 220 -12.35 -14.86 0.27
CA ALA A 220 -12.00 -13.49 0.61
C ALA A 220 -12.81 -12.94 1.79
N ILE A 221 -14.10 -13.31 1.91
CA ILE A 221 -14.93 -12.89 3.05
C ILE A 221 -14.36 -13.43 4.36
N GLY A 222 -14.09 -14.73 4.44
CA GLY A 222 -13.51 -15.35 5.65
C GLY A 222 -12.11 -14.79 5.96
N THR A 223 -11.23 -14.77 4.96
CA THR A 223 -9.84 -14.29 5.12
C THR A 223 -9.76 -12.86 5.65
N VAL A 224 -10.60 -11.94 5.15
CA VAL A 224 -10.61 -10.56 5.66
C VAL A 224 -11.29 -10.46 7.03
N ALA A 225 -12.31 -11.28 7.29
CA ALA A 225 -13.00 -11.28 8.58
C ALA A 225 -12.14 -11.81 9.74
N ASP A 226 -11.24 -12.74 9.44
CA ASP A 226 -10.29 -13.34 10.39
C ASP A 226 -9.06 -12.44 10.69
N ILE A 227 -8.90 -11.32 9.97
CA ILE A 227 -7.84 -10.32 10.22
C ILE A 227 -6.43 -10.95 10.12
N VAL A 228 -6.25 -11.96 9.27
CA VAL A 228 -4.91 -12.49 8.96
C VAL A 228 -4.09 -11.54 8.07
N PRO A 229 -2.75 -11.64 8.07
CA PRO A 229 -1.91 -10.84 7.19
C PRO A 229 -2.29 -11.00 5.71
N LEU A 230 -2.60 -9.88 5.04
CA LEU A 230 -2.88 -9.81 3.61
C LEU A 230 -1.59 -9.68 2.78
N VAL A 231 -0.77 -10.72 2.90
CA VAL A 231 0.51 -10.93 2.18
C VAL A 231 0.51 -12.32 1.54
N GLY A 232 1.42 -12.58 0.60
CA GLY A 232 1.52 -13.89 -0.07
C GLY A 232 0.19 -14.37 -0.65
N ASP A 233 -0.15 -15.64 -0.40
CA ASP A 233 -1.36 -16.28 -0.92
C ASP A 233 -2.64 -15.57 -0.46
N ASN A 234 -2.75 -15.15 0.81
CA ASN A 234 -3.93 -14.40 1.29
C ASN A 234 -4.18 -13.14 0.46
N ARG A 235 -3.13 -12.42 0.07
CA ARG A 235 -3.25 -11.23 -0.77
C ARG A 235 -3.85 -11.60 -2.13
N THR A 236 -3.33 -12.64 -2.76
CA THR A 236 -3.80 -13.12 -4.07
C THR A 236 -5.26 -13.57 -4.00
N LEU A 237 -5.60 -14.41 -3.02
CA LEU A 237 -6.96 -14.92 -2.79
C LEU A 237 -7.95 -13.78 -2.57
N VAL A 238 -7.62 -12.83 -1.68
CA VAL A 238 -8.49 -11.68 -1.38
C VAL A 238 -8.61 -10.74 -2.59
N LYS A 239 -7.51 -10.45 -3.30
CA LYS A 239 -7.53 -9.57 -4.48
C LYS A 239 -8.47 -10.11 -5.57
N LYS A 240 -8.44 -11.42 -5.82
CA LYS A 240 -9.33 -12.08 -6.78
C LYS A 240 -10.77 -12.19 -6.26
N GLY A 241 -10.96 -12.55 -4.99
CA GLY A 241 -12.29 -12.60 -4.37
C GLY A 241 -13.03 -11.27 -4.36
N LEU A 242 -12.33 -10.16 -4.08
CA LEU A 242 -12.91 -8.81 -4.17
C LEU A 242 -13.40 -8.47 -5.59
N GLN A 243 -12.71 -8.95 -6.63
CA GLN A 243 -13.17 -8.79 -8.02
C GLN A 243 -14.43 -9.61 -8.29
N LEU A 244 -14.52 -10.82 -7.73
CA LEU A 244 -15.66 -11.73 -7.90
C LEU A 244 -16.92 -11.26 -7.15
N LEU A 245 -16.80 -10.58 -6.00
CA LEU A 245 -17.96 -10.10 -5.21
C LEU A 245 -18.97 -9.31 -6.06
N LYS A 246 -18.47 -8.45 -6.96
CA LYS A 246 -19.29 -7.65 -7.87
C LYS A 246 -20.24 -8.48 -8.73
N SER A 247 -19.83 -9.68 -9.10
CA SER A 247 -20.57 -10.61 -9.94
C SER A 247 -20.70 -11.98 -9.29
N SER A 248 -20.87 -12.01 -7.96
CA SER A 248 -20.96 -13.25 -7.21
C SER A 248 -22.09 -14.10 -7.76
N LYS A 249 -21.81 -15.41 -7.90
CA LYS A 249 -22.76 -16.42 -8.41
C LYS A 249 -23.67 -16.98 -7.32
N TRP A 250 -23.36 -16.73 -6.05
CA TRP A 250 -24.14 -17.20 -4.91
C TRP A 250 -25.37 -16.32 -4.74
N ILE A 251 -26.57 -16.91 -4.91
CA ILE A 251 -27.84 -16.15 -4.94
C ILE A 251 -28.01 -15.33 -3.66
N GLY A 252 -27.82 -15.94 -2.49
CA GLY A 252 -27.96 -15.25 -1.21
C GLY A 252 -26.93 -14.12 -1.02
N LEU A 253 -25.66 -14.35 -1.35
CA LEU A 253 -24.63 -13.29 -1.27
C LEU A 253 -24.95 -12.13 -2.23
N ASN A 254 -25.32 -12.43 -3.47
CA ASN A 254 -25.67 -11.42 -4.46
C ASN A 254 -26.87 -10.56 -4.01
N MET A 255 -27.89 -11.19 -3.43
CA MET A 255 -29.05 -10.50 -2.86
C MET A 255 -28.67 -9.64 -1.66
N LEU A 256 -27.84 -10.15 -0.75
CA LEU A 256 -27.33 -9.39 0.40
C LEU A 256 -26.59 -8.13 -0.07
N LEU A 257 -25.69 -8.26 -1.04
CA LEU A 257 -24.92 -7.13 -1.59
C LEU A 257 -25.83 -6.06 -2.19
N LYS A 258 -26.89 -6.45 -2.91
CA LYS A 258 -27.92 -5.54 -3.45
C LYS A 258 -28.75 -4.85 -2.36
N ARG A 259 -28.88 -5.46 -1.19
CA ARG A 259 -29.64 -4.90 -0.07
C ARG A 259 -28.85 -3.84 0.70
N ILE A 260 -27.53 -4.03 0.82
CA ILE A 260 -26.67 -3.20 1.68
C ILE A 260 -25.86 -2.14 0.90
N PHE A 261 -25.77 -2.25 -0.42
CA PHE A 261 -25.12 -1.27 -1.29
C PHE A 261 -26.10 -0.72 -2.34
N GLU A 262 -26.09 0.59 -2.56
CA GLU A 262 -26.99 1.26 -3.53
C GLU A 262 -26.70 0.83 -4.98
N GLU A 263 -25.42 0.77 -5.38
CA GLU A 263 -24.99 0.37 -6.73
C GLU A 263 -23.88 -0.70 -6.69
N PRO A 264 -24.18 -1.95 -6.30
CA PRO A 264 -23.15 -2.99 -6.14
C PRO A 264 -22.44 -3.33 -7.45
N LEU A 265 -23.10 -3.17 -8.61
CA LEU A 265 -22.53 -3.48 -9.92
C LEU A 265 -21.52 -2.43 -10.40
N SER A 266 -21.63 -1.17 -10.00
CA SER A 266 -20.66 -0.12 -10.38
C SER A 266 -19.51 -0.01 -9.37
N LYS A 267 -19.70 -0.53 -8.16
CA LYS A 267 -18.76 -0.47 -7.04
C LYS A 267 -17.48 -1.29 -7.26
N LYS A 268 -16.34 -0.72 -6.88
CA LYS A 268 -15.09 -1.44 -6.63
C LYS A 268 -15.09 -1.86 -5.15
N PHE A 269 -15.21 -3.15 -4.88
CA PHE A 269 -15.14 -3.67 -3.52
C PHE A 269 -13.72 -3.56 -2.97
N ASP A 270 -13.61 -3.15 -1.72
CA ASP A 270 -12.36 -3.14 -0.95
C ASP A 270 -12.49 -3.97 0.33
N THR A 271 -11.40 -4.13 1.06
CA THR A 271 -11.38 -4.88 2.32
C THR A 271 -12.19 -4.20 3.42
N TYR A 272 -12.43 -2.88 3.31
CA TYR A 272 -13.31 -2.17 4.24
C TYR A 272 -14.76 -2.63 4.06
N ASP A 273 -15.21 -2.81 2.82
CA ASP A 273 -16.55 -3.34 2.54
C ASP A 273 -16.75 -4.72 3.17
N ILE A 274 -15.74 -5.61 3.12
CA ILE A 274 -15.82 -6.90 3.81
C ILE A 274 -15.76 -6.70 5.33
N GLY A 275 -14.68 -6.13 5.86
CA GLY A 275 -14.40 -6.11 7.30
C GLY A 275 -15.37 -5.27 8.13
N PHE A 276 -15.97 -4.21 7.57
CA PHE A 276 -16.81 -3.27 8.31
C PHE A 276 -18.30 -3.29 7.91
N ILE A 277 -18.66 -3.91 6.78
CA ILE A 277 -20.05 -3.95 6.32
C ILE A 277 -20.56 -5.39 6.23
N ILE A 278 -19.89 -6.25 5.44
CA ILE A 278 -20.34 -7.63 5.18
C ILE A 278 -20.10 -8.54 6.40
N ALA A 279 -18.85 -8.66 6.86
CA ALA A 279 -18.48 -9.55 7.97
C ALA A 279 -19.24 -9.24 9.27
N PRO A 280 -19.51 -7.97 9.66
CA PRO A 280 -20.33 -7.67 10.82
C PRO A 280 -21.78 -8.18 10.75
N ILE A 281 -22.35 -8.35 9.56
CA ILE A 281 -23.69 -8.91 9.39
C ILE A 281 -23.68 -10.40 9.77
N PHE A 282 -22.72 -11.15 9.27
CA PHE A 282 -22.57 -12.57 9.60
C PHE A 282 -22.16 -12.79 11.06
N ASN A 283 -21.22 -11.99 11.56
CA ASN A 283 -20.80 -12.02 12.98
C ASN A 283 -21.95 -11.70 13.94
N ALA A 284 -22.95 -10.91 13.53
CA ALA A 284 -24.09 -10.63 14.39
C ALA A 284 -24.93 -11.88 14.66
N ALA A 285 -25.05 -12.77 13.67
CA ALA A 285 -25.74 -14.05 13.83
C ALA A 285 -25.07 -14.93 14.88
N GLY A 286 -23.77 -15.22 14.74
CA GLY A 286 -23.04 -16.03 15.72
C GLY A 286 -22.91 -15.39 17.12
N ARG A 287 -23.13 -14.07 17.25
CA ARG A 287 -23.08 -13.36 18.54
C ARG A 287 -24.40 -13.35 19.29
N LEU A 288 -25.52 -13.37 18.58
CA LEU A 288 -26.86 -13.19 19.14
C LEU A 288 -27.73 -14.44 19.03
N GLU A 289 -27.53 -15.31 18.02
CA GLU A 289 -28.34 -16.51 17.73
C GLU A 289 -27.54 -17.61 16.99
N ASP A 290 -28.17 -18.36 16.06
CA ASP A 290 -27.62 -19.53 15.36
C ASP A 290 -26.85 -19.11 14.08
N ALA A 291 -25.56 -19.42 14.05
CA ALA A 291 -24.66 -19.17 12.93
C ALA A 291 -25.06 -19.91 11.63
N LYS A 292 -25.90 -20.96 11.70
CA LYS A 292 -26.39 -21.70 10.52
C LYS A 292 -27.09 -20.81 9.50
N MET A 293 -27.76 -19.74 9.93
CA MET A 293 -28.43 -18.80 9.02
C MET A 293 -27.48 -18.21 7.97
N ALA A 294 -26.22 -17.97 8.38
CA ALA A 294 -25.22 -17.42 7.47
C ALA A 294 -24.76 -18.46 6.45
N VAL A 295 -24.54 -19.72 6.86
CA VAL A 295 -24.21 -20.81 5.92
C VAL A 295 -25.36 -21.08 4.97
N GLU A 296 -26.60 -21.13 5.47
CA GLU A 296 -27.79 -21.29 4.63
C GLU A 296 -27.87 -20.20 3.55
N LEU A 297 -27.52 -18.95 3.87
CA LEU A 297 -27.50 -17.89 2.87
C LEU A 297 -26.50 -18.16 1.74
N PHE A 298 -25.33 -18.71 2.03
CA PHE A 298 -24.32 -19.03 1.01
C PHE A 298 -24.72 -20.23 0.15
N VAL A 299 -25.37 -21.25 0.73
CA VAL A 299 -25.56 -22.54 0.08
C VAL A 299 -26.95 -22.75 -0.54
N ASN A 300 -27.94 -21.92 -0.20
CA ASN A 300 -29.31 -22.04 -0.68
C ASN A 300 -29.50 -21.35 -2.05
N ASP A 301 -30.35 -21.92 -2.89
CA ASP A 301 -30.68 -21.42 -4.24
C ASP A 301 -32.08 -20.78 -4.34
N SER A 302 -32.87 -20.82 -3.27
CA SER A 302 -34.19 -20.21 -3.21
C SER A 302 -34.12 -18.74 -2.84
N HIS A 303 -34.54 -17.89 -3.78
CA HIS A 303 -34.69 -16.44 -3.55
C HIS A 303 -35.56 -16.12 -2.34
N VAL A 304 -36.64 -16.86 -2.11
CA VAL A 304 -37.57 -16.61 -0.99
C VAL A 304 -36.90 -16.91 0.35
N VAL A 305 -36.17 -18.03 0.43
CA VAL A 305 -35.44 -18.39 1.65
C VAL A 305 -34.32 -17.37 1.91
N CYS A 306 -33.57 -17.00 0.87
CA CYS A 306 -32.50 -16.02 0.99
C CYS A 306 -33.01 -14.64 1.44
N ASP A 307 -34.16 -14.16 0.95
CA ASP A 307 -34.69 -12.85 1.35
C ASP A 307 -35.04 -12.79 2.84
N ASN A 308 -35.65 -13.86 3.38
CA ASN A 308 -35.95 -13.98 4.80
C ASN A 308 -34.65 -14.00 5.64
N LEU A 309 -33.67 -14.83 5.25
CA LEU A 309 -32.37 -14.90 5.93
C LEU A 309 -31.67 -13.53 5.93
N ILE A 310 -31.70 -12.80 4.81
CA ILE A 310 -31.11 -11.46 4.72
C ILE A 310 -31.80 -10.48 5.67
N TYR A 311 -33.13 -10.51 5.73
CA TYR A 311 -33.89 -9.66 6.64
C TYR A 311 -33.48 -9.90 8.09
N ASP A 312 -33.43 -11.16 8.51
CA ASP A 312 -33.07 -11.53 9.87
C ASP A 312 -31.62 -11.14 10.20
N LEU A 313 -30.66 -11.46 9.32
CA LEU A 313 -29.25 -11.10 9.49
C LEU A 313 -29.04 -9.59 9.63
N ILE A 314 -29.75 -8.77 8.83
CA ILE A 314 -29.65 -7.30 8.91
C ILE A 314 -30.26 -6.78 10.22
N ASN A 315 -31.39 -7.33 10.66
CA ASN A 315 -32.02 -6.95 11.92
C ASN A 315 -31.11 -7.28 13.11
N LYS A 316 -30.50 -8.47 13.14
CA LYS A 316 -29.54 -8.85 14.17
C LYS A 316 -28.31 -7.97 14.22
N ASN A 317 -27.79 -7.57 13.05
CA ASN A 317 -26.69 -6.61 13.02
C ASN A 317 -27.11 -5.24 13.58
N SER A 318 -28.35 -4.82 13.32
CA SER A 318 -28.90 -3.56 13.84
C SER A 318 -29.07 -3.62 15.36
N GLU A 319 -29.70 -4.68 15.88
CA GLU A 319 -29.83 -4.96 17.32
C GLU A 319 -28.46 -4.97 18.03
N ARG A 320 -27.47 -5.67 17.45
CA ARG A 320 -26.09 -5.67 17.97
C ARG A 320 -25.50 -4.25 18.03
N LYS A 321 -25.74 -3.40 17.03
CA LYS A 321 -25.23 -2.01 17.01
C LYS A 321 -25.88 -1.17 18.11
N GLU A 322 -27.17 -1.33 18.34
CA GLU A 322 -27.91 -0.62 19.39
C GLU A 322 -27.39 -1.02 20.78
N ILE A 323 -27.23 -2.32 21.04
CA ILE A 323 -26.63 -2.83 22.29
C ILE A 323 -25.22 -2.25 22.47
N GLN A 324 -24.41 -2.24 21.40
CA GLN A 324 -23.05 -1.71 21.43
C GLN A 324 -23.01 -0.21 21.77
N GLU A 325 -23.88 0.61 21.18
CA GLU A 325 -23.96 2.05 21.51
C GLU A 325 -24.43 2.28 22.95
N SER A 326 -25.41 1.52 23.41
CA SER A 326 -25.90 1.59 24.79
C SER A 326 -24.78 1.30 25.81
N ILE A 327 -24.05 0.19 25.61
CA ILE A 327 -22.92 -0.20 26.47
C ILE A 327 -21.80 0.85 26.39
N LEU A 328 -21.47 1.34 25.20
CA LEU A 328 -20.41 2.36 25.04
C LEU A 328 -20.75 3.65 25.78
N ASN A 329 -21.99 4.15 25.65
CA ASN A 329 -22.41 5.38 26.32
C ASN A 329 -22.38 5.22 27.84
N SER A 330 -22.93 4.13 28.37
CA SER A 330 -22.88 3.80 29.80
C SER A 330 -21.44 3.66 30.33
N ALA A 331 -20.55 3.04 29.55
CA ALA A 331 -19.15 2.91 29.91
C ALA A 331 -18.44 4.27 29.92
N LEU A 332 -18.69 5.14 28.93
CA LEU A 332 -18.13 6.49 28.87
C LEU A 332 -18.58 7.35 30.05
N GLU A 333 -19.87 7.32 30.41
CA GLU A 333 -20.39 8.00 31.60
C GLU A 333 -19.73 7.49 32.89
N THR A 334 -19.49 6.19 33.00
CA THR A 334 -18.79 5.60 34.15
C THR A 334 -17.33 6.03 34.21
N ILE A 335 -16.65 6.06 33.06
CA ILE A 335 -15.25 6.51 32.96
C ILE A 335 -15.12 7.97 33.41
N GLU A 336 -16.00 8.84 32.93
CA GLU A 336 -15.98 10.26 33.26
C GLU A 336 -16.33 10.52 34.73
N SER A 337 -17.43 9.95 35.21
CA SER A 337 -17.92 10.16 36.60
C SER A 337 -16.94 9.64 37.66
N LYS A 338 -16.28 8.51 37.40
CA LYS A 338 -15.28 7.91 38.32
C LYS A 338 -13.84 8.29 37.98
N ARG A 339 -13.61 9.14 36.97
CA ARG A 339 -12.28 9.57 36.52
C ARG A 339 -11.35 8.40 36.18
N LEU A 340 -11.89 7.33 35.59
CA LEU A 340 -11.13 6.13 35.28
C LEU A 340 -10.07 6.38 34.21
N ASP A 341 -10.21 7.44 33.42
CA ASP A 341 -9.20 7.93 32.48
C ASP A 341 -7.90 8.35 33.16
N SER A 342 -7.91 8.61 34.48
CA SER A 342 -6.70 8.88 35.27
C SER A 342 -5.93 7.62 35.67
N LYS A 343 -6.56 6.44 35.64
CA LYS A 343 -5.90 5.16 35.96
C LYS A 343 -5.05 4.65 34.79
N ASN A 344 -4.14 3.72 35.05
CA ASN A 344 -3.33 3.11 33.99
C ASN A 344 -4.15 2.12 33.14
N VAL A 345 -5.08 1.40 33.78
CA VAL A 345 -6.01 0.46 33.12
C VAL A 345 -7.44 0.89 33.41
N ILE A 346 -8.25 0.99 32.35
CA ILE A 346 -9.67 1.33 32.45
C ILE A 346 -10.48 0.05 32.64
N THR A 347 -11.13 -0.09 33.80
CA THR A 347 -12.00 -1.23 34.10
C THR A 347 -13.44 -0.76 34.30
N VAL A 348 -14.38 -1.30 33.52
CA VAL A 348 -15.82 -1.01 33.68
C VAL A 348 -16.60 -2.31 33.74
N ALA A 349 -17.43 -2.46 34.77
CA ALA A 349 -18.30 -3.61 34.95
C ALA A 349 -19.75 -3.16 35.19
N ASP A 350 -20.69 -3.76 34.46
CA ASP A 350 -22.13 -3.49 34.64
C ASP A 350 -22.96 -4.74 34.34
N LYS A 351 -24.12 -4.87 35.00
CA LYS A 351 -25.07 -5.99 34.83
C LYS A 351 -25.92 -5.90 33.56
N ASN A 352 -25.99 -4.72 32.94
CA ASN A 352 -26.74 -4.48 31.71
C ASN A 352 -25.87 -4.65 30.46
N PHE A 353 -24.60 -5.02 30.62
CA PHE A 353 -23.71 -5.31 29.50
C PHE A 353 -23.99 -6.70 28.94
N HIS A 354 -23.55 -6.93 27.70
CA HIS A 354 -23.75 -8.21 27.00
C HIS A 354 -22.40 -8.75 26.50
N HIS A 355 -21.99 -9.93 26.97
CA HIS A 355 -20.68 -10.54 26.66
C HIS A 355 -20.41 -10.67 25.17
N GLY A 356 -21.44 -10.85 24.35
CA GLY A 356 -21.32 -10.86 22.89
C GLY A 356 -20.83 -9.54 22.26
N VAL A 357 -20.84 -8.43 23.00
CA VAL A 357 -20.60 -7.07 22.49
C VAL A 357 -19.48 -6.32 23.23
N ILE A 358 -19.22 -6.63 24.50
CA ILE A 358 -18.24 -5.93 25.36
C ILE A 358 -16.83 -5.78 24.74
N GLY A 359 -16.37 -6.75 23.94
CA GLY A 359 -15.05 -6.66 23.29
C GLY A 359 -14.95 -5.57 22.22
N ILE A 360 -16.07 -5.25 21.53
CA ILE A 360 -16.10 -4.14 20.56
C ILE A 360 -16.05 -2.81 21.31
N VAL A 361 -16.76 -2.72 22.43
CA VAL A 361 -16.76 -1.51 23.28
C VAL A 361 -15.38 -1.27 23.89
N ALA A 362 -14.72 -2.31 24.40
CA ALA A 362 -13.34 -2.22 24.89
C ALA A 362 -12.40 -1.64 23.82
N SER A 363 -12.51 -2.10 22.57
CA SER A 363 -11.68 -1.60 21.46
C SER A 363 -11.92 -0.11 21.19
N LYS A 364 -13.18 0.35 21.20
CA LYS A 364 -13.53 1.77 21.01
C LYS A 364 -13.03 2.68 22.13
N ILE A 365 -13.00 2.18 23.36
CA ILE A 365 -12.48 2.92 24.52
C ILE A 365 -10.94 3.00 24.44
N VAL A 366 -10.26 1.91 24.05
CA VAL A 366 -8.81 1.94 23.73
C VAL A 366 -8.53 2.98 22.64
N ASP A 367 -9.33 3.04 21.57
CA ASP A 367 -9.12 4.02 20.50
C ASP A 367 -9.26 5.48 20.96
N LYS A 368 -10.17 5.75 21.91
CA LYS A 368 -10.45 7.09 22.44
C LYS A 368 -9.42 7.54 23.47
N PHE A 369 -9.06 6.68 24.42
CA PHE A 369 -8.20 7.03 25.56
C PHE A 369 -6.75 6.55 25.42
N TYR A 370 -6.48 5.63 24.49
CA TYR A 370 -5.20 4.94 24.32
C TYR A 370 -4.65 4.36 25.63
N LYS A 371 -5.50 3.62 26.34
CA LYS A 371 -5.19 2.90 27.59
C LYS A 371 -5.70 1.46 27.54
N PRO A 372 -5.01 0.47 28.16
CA PRO A 372 -5.57 -0.86 28.31
C PRO A 372 -6.96 -0.78 28.94
N THR A 373 -7.93 -1.48 28.35
CA THR A 373 -9.33 -1.39 28.72
C THR A 373 -9.94 -2.77 28.89
N ILE A 374 -10.71 -2.92 29.96
CA ILE A 374 -11.41 -4.16 30.35
C ILE A 374 -12.87 -3.81 30.59
N ILE A 375 -13.76 -4.47 29.85
CA ILE A 375 -15.21 -4.30 29.98
C ILE A 375 -15.81 -5.63 30.45
N MET A 376 -16.65 -5.61 31.48
CA MET A 376 -17.22 -6.80 32.11
C MET A 376 -18.74 -6.78 32.15
N GLU A 377 -19.37 -7.87 31.73
CA GLU A 377 -20.77 -8.18 32.04
C GLU A 377 -20.84 -8.86 33.42
N ILE A 378 -21.58 -8.26 34.34
CA ILE A 378 -21.88 -8.87 35.64
C ILE A 378 -23.10 -9.78 35.46
N LYS A 379 -22.99 -11.05 35.89
CA LYS A 379 -24.09 -12.03 35.88
C LYS A 379 -24.50 -12.39 37.32
N PRO A 380 -25.39 -11.63 37.97
CA PRO A 380 -25.71 -11.82 39.39
C PRO A 380 -26.26 -13.22 39.71
N SER A 381 -27.00 -13.83 38.79
CA SER A 381 -27.57 -15.18 38.94
C SER A 381 -26.52 -16.28 39.00
N GLU A 382 -25.37 -16.08 38.34
CA GLU A 382 -24.26 -17.04 38.29
C GLU A 382 -23.19 -16.72 39.35
N GLY A 383 -23.23 -15.53 39.97
CA GLY A 383 -22.22 -15.06 40.92
C GLY A 383 -20.88 -14.69 40.28
N ILE A 384 -20.84 -14.56 38.94
CA ILE A 384 -19.62 -14.30 38.17
C ILE A 384 -19.78 -13.07 37.27
N ALA A 385 -18.67 -12.58 36.73
CA ALA A 385 -18.62 -11.63 35.64
C ALA A 385 -17.77 -12.18 34.48
N THR A 386 -18.18 -11.86 33.25
CA THR A 386 -17.45 -12.21 32.01
C THR A 386 -16.84 -10.95 31.42
N ALA A 387 -15.54 -10.99 31.15
CA ALA A 387 -14.77 -9.83 30.73
C ALA A 387 -14.17 -9.99 29.33
N SER A 388 -14.03 -8.87 28.63
CA SER A 388 -13.21 -8.75 27.43
C SER A 388 -12.22 -7.60 27.57
N CYS A 389 -10.96 -7.89 27.24
CA CYS A 389 -9.83 -7.00 27.41
C CYS A 389 -9.26 -6.58 26.06
N ARG A 390 -8.80 -5.34 25.96
CA ARG A 390 -8.01 -4.81 24.85
C ARG A 390 -6.85 -4.00 25.39
N SER A 391 -5.69 -4.12 24.76
CA SER A 391 -4.45 -3.52 25.24
C SER A 391 -3.82 -2.56 24.25
N ILE A 392 -2.79 -1.83 24.71
CA ILE A 392 -1.95 -0.93 23.90
C ILE A 392 -0.56 -1.54 23.68
N GLU A 393 0.21 -0.95 22.76
CA GLU A 393 1.64 -1.28 22.60
C GLU A 393 2.36 -1.00 23.93
N GLY A 394 3.14 -1.97 24.42
CA GLY A 394 3.83 -1.87 25.72
C GLY A 394 3.15 -2.58 26.90
N PHE A 395 1.87 -2.98 26.78
CA PHE A 395 1.19 -3.73 27.85
C PHE A 395 0.69 -5.10 27.36
N ASN A 396 1.37 -6.17 27.77
CA ASN A 396 0.90 -7.52 27.48
C ASN A 396 -0.22 -7.92 28.46
N ILE A 397 -1.46 -7.92 27.98
CA ILE A 397 -2.62 -8.21 28.84
C ILE A 397 -2.62 -9.65 29.36
N ILE A 398 -2.13 -10.64 28.58
CA ILE A 398 -2.14 -12.03 29.02
C ILE A 398 -1.11 -12.29 30.11
N GLU A 399 0.06 -11.64 30.05
CA GLU A 399 1.06 -11.68 31.12
C GLU A 399 0.54 -11.03 32.39
N ALA A 400 -0.18 -9.91 32.26
CA ALA A 400 -0.83 -9.26 33.40
C ALA A 400 -1.84 -10.21 34.07
N LEU A 401 -2.71 -10.88 33.30
CA LEU A 401 -3.65 -11.86 33.85
C LEU A 401 -2.93 -13.06 34.50
N ASN A 402 -1.84 -13.56 33.90
CA ASN A 402 -1.05 -14.65 34.48
C ASN A 402 -0.49 -14.30 35.88
N SER A 403 -0.16 -13.03 36.12
CA SER A 403 0.38 -12.56 37.41
C SER A 403 -0.64 -12.60 38.57
N MET A 404 -1.93 -12.78 38.26
CA MET A 404 -3.04 -12.78 39.22
C MET A 404 -4.06 -13.91 38.92
N SER A 405 -3.55 -15.04 38.44
CA SER A 405 -4.32 -16.19 37.96
C SER A 405 -5.36 -16.71 38.97
N GLU A 406 -5.09 -16.58 40.27
CA GLU A 406 -5.92 -17.01 41.38
C GLU A 406 -7.25 -16.24 41.50
N LEU A 407 -7.37 -15.09 40.84
CA LEU A 407 -8.60 -14.30 40.85
C LEU A 407 -9.64 -14.86 39.88
N PHE A 408 -9.23 -15.64 38.87
CA PHE A 408 -10.09 -16.05 37.75
C PHE A 408 -10.60 -17.48 37.86
N ILE A 409 -11.75 -17.72 37.23
CA ILE A 409 -12.32 -19.06 37.01
C ILE A 409 -11.74 -19.66 35.74
N LYS A 410 -11.75 -18.86 34.66
CA LYS A 410 -11.09 -19.18 33.38
C LYS A 410 -10.56 -17.89 32.78
N TYR A 411 -9.47 -17.96 32.03
CA TYR A 411 -8.97 -16.85 31.24
C TYR A 411 -8.13 -17.36 30.06
N GLY A 412 -7.96 -16.53 29.04
CA GLY A 412 -7.15 -16.83 27.87
C GLY A 412 -7.07 -15.67 26.90
N GLY A 413 -6.13 -15.73 25.96
CA GLY A 413 -5.92 -14.71 24.93
C GLY A 413 -4.46 -14.52 24.55
N HIS A 414 -4.17 -13.34 24.01
CA HIS A 414 -2.85 -12.92 23.53
C HIS A 414 -2.51 -11.52 24.03
N ALA A 415 -1.33 -11.01 23.69
CA ALA A 415 -0.80 -9.74 24.22
C ALA A 415 -1.74 -8.52 24.05
N GLY A 416 -2.46 -8.43 22.92
CA GLY A 416 -3.35 -7.31 22.61
C GLY A 416 -4.82 -7.50 23.03
N ALA A 417 -5.25 -8.73 23.35
CA ALA A 417 -6.64 -9.05 23.63
C ALA A 417 -6.77 -10.33 24.45
N ALA A 418 -7.64 -10.31 25.47
CA ALA A 418 -7.93 -11.47 26.30
C ALA A 418 -9.40 -11.49 26.74
N GLY A 419 -9.84 -12.62 27.27
CA GLY A 419 -11.14 -12.79 27.91
C GLY A 419 -11.01 -13.64 29.17
N PHE A 420 -11.85 -13.35 30.17
CA PHE A 420 -11.85 -14.10 31.42
C PHE A 420 -13.21 -14.14 32.10
N SER A 421 -13.37 -15.07 33.04
CA SER A 421 -14.49 -15.15 33.97
C SER A 421 -13.97 -15.00 35.39
N ILE A 422 -14.60 -14.14 36.20
CA ILE A 422 -14.16 -13.78 37.55
C ILE A 422 -15.34 -13.84 38.54
N PRO A 423 -15.17 -14.29 39.79
CA PRO A 423 -16.20 -14.14 40.82
C PRO A 423 -16.52 -12.65 41.05
N ILE A 424 -17.79 -12.29 41.25
CA ILE A 424 -18.20 -10.88 41.42
C ILE A 424 -17.42 -10.21 42.58
N ASP A 425 -17.21 -10.94 43.67
CA ASP A 425 -16.50 -10.48 44.86
C ASP A 425 -15.00 -10.19 44.62
N ASN A 426 -14.44 -10.67 43.51
CA ASN A 426 -13.04 -10.44 43.14
C ASN A 426 -12.85 -9.23 42.23
N ILE A 427 -13.91 -8.59 41.71
CA ILE A 427 -13.79 -7.49 40.73
C ILE A 427 -12.99 -6.30 41.30
N GLU A 428 -13.26 -5.90 42.55
CA GLU A 428 -12.55 -4.78 43.19
C GLU A 428 -11.07 -5.10 43.42
N LYS A 429 -10.77 -6.32 43.90
CA LYS A 429 -9.39 -6.80 44.09
C LYS A 429 -8.64 -6.83 42.76
N PHE A 430 -9.31 -7.27 41.69
CA PHE A 430 -8.75 -7.31 40.35
C PHE A 430 -8.43 -5.91 39.83
N ASP A 431 -9.34 -4.94 39.97
CA ASP A 431 -9.12 -3.56 39.50
C ASP A 431 -7.91 -2.90 40.18
N ILE A 432 -7.66 -3.20 41.45
CA ILE A 432 -6.46 -2.77 42.18
C ILE A 432 -5.22 -3.48 41.62
N ALA A 433 -5.23 -4.82 41.61
CA ALA A 433 -4.08 -5.62 41.19
C ALA A 433 -3.62 -5.33 39.75
N ILE A 434 -4.56 -5.13 38.83
CA ILE A 434 -4.22 -4.84 37.43
C ILE A 434 -3.60 -3.46 37.24
N ASN A 435 -4.02 -2.47 38.04
CA ASN A 435 -3.43 -1.13 37.99
C ASN A 435 -2.06 -1.10 38.66
N GLU A 436 -1.88 -1.81 39.77
CA GLU A 436 -0.56 -1.99 40.41
C GLU A 436 0.43 -2.68 39.45
N TYR A 437 -0.01 -3.77 38.79
CA TYR A 437 0.82 -4.42 37.77
C TYR A 437 1.16 -3.45 36.63
N ALA A 438 0.18 -2.68 36.14
CA ALA A 438 0.41 -1.70 35.09
C ALA A 438 1.39 -0.59 35.51
N GLU A 439 1.39 -0.12 36.76
CA GLU A 439 2.38 0.83 37.27
C GLU A 439 3.81 0.29 37.25
N THR A 440 4.00 -1.04 37.35
CA THR A 440 5.34 -1.65 37.29
C THR A 440 5.87 -1.85 35.87
N VAL A 441 4.99 -1.84 34.87
CA VAL A 441 5.33 -2.18 33.48
C VAL A 441 5.26 -0.98 32.55
N LEU A 442 4.29 -0.08 32.76
CA LEU A 442 4.03 1.06 31.87
C LEU A 442 4.74 2.33 32.33
N GLU A 443 5.37 3.00 31.39
CA GLU A 443 5.92 4.34 31.56
C GLU A 443 4.99 5.41 30.99
N SER A 444 5.18 6.68 31.38
CA SER A 444 4.36 7.79 30.87
C SER A 444 4.41 7.94 29.34
N SER A 445 5.49 7.49 28.68
CA SER A 445 5.63 7.51 27.22
C SER A 445 4.74 6.47 26.51
N ASP A 446 4.37 5.39 27.18
CA ASP A 446 3.56 4.32 26.58
C ASP A 446 2.11 4.76 26.35
N PHE A 447 1.63 5.73 27.14
CA PHE A 447 0.33 6.36 26.95
C PHE A 447 0.30 7.41 25.81
N ILE A 448 1.40 7.56 25.06
CA ILE A 448 1.47 8.45 23.90
C ILE A 448 1.28 7.61 22.64
N LYS A 449 0.14 7.74 21.98
CA LYS A 449 -0.20 6.95 20.79
C LYS A 449 0.83 7.18 19.67
N PRO A 450 1.59 6.15 19.25
CA PRO A 450 2.52 6.27 18.13
C PRO A 450 1.74 6.32 16.83
N ILE A 451 2.09 7.28 15.97
CA ILE A 451 1.60 7.42 14.61
C ILE A 451 2.79 7.17 13.69
N LYS A 452 2.78 5.99 13.06
CA LYS A 452 3.87 5.49 12.20
C LYS A 452 3.62 5.99 10.77
N ILE A 453 4.23 7.12 10.40
CA ILE A 453 4.14 7.75 9.08
C ILE A 453 5.09 7.02 8.13
N ASP A 454 4.57 6.57 6.99
CA ASP A 454 5.36 5.90 5.97
C ASP A 454 6.22 6.90 5.19
N CYS A 455 5.65 8.03 4.76
CA CYS A 455 6.36 9.01 3.95
C CYS A 455 5.85 10.44 4.17
N GLU A 456 6.77 11.40 4.34
CA GLU A 456 6.47 12.81 4.12
C GLU A 456 6.49 13.08 2.61
N ILE A 457 5.41 13.69 2.07
CA ILE A 457 5.32 13.98 0.63
C ILE A 457 5.07 15.47 0.38
N PRO A 458 5.61 16.04 -0.71
CA PRO A 458 5.22 17.39 -1.13
C PRO A 458 3.74 17.45 -1.48
N PHE A 459 3.10 18.60 -1.24
CA PHE A 459 1.67 18.77 -1.46
C PHE A 459 1.25 18.55 -2.93
N TYR A 460 2.09 18.95 -3.90
CA TYR A 460 1.87 18.72 -5.33
C TYR A 460 1.99 17.25 -5.76
N LYS A 461 2.48 16.34 -4.90
CA LYS A 461 2.49 14.90 -5.23
C LYS A 461 1.12 14.25 -5.00
N ILE A 462 0.18 14.93 -4.35
CA ILE A 462 -1.17 14.42 -4.14
C ILE A 462 -1.96 14.58 -5.46
N SER A 463 -1.67 13.71 -6.43
CA SER A 463 -2.18 13.74 -7.80
C SER A 463 -2.68 12.35 -8.23
N TYR A 464 -3.35 12.28 -9.39
CA TYR A 464 -3.83 11.01 -9.95
C TYR A 464 -2.69 9.97 -10.03
N ASP A 465 -1.50 10.37 -10.50
CA ASP A 465 -0.34 9.48 -10.64
C ASP A 465 0.01 8.75 -9.34
N LEU A 466 0.07 9.48 -8.22
CA LEU A 466 0.40 8.89 -6.93
C LEU A 466 -0.71 7.96 -6.44
N LEU A 467 -1.98 8.35 -6.60
CA LEU A 467 -3.11 7.53 -6.17
C LEU A 467 -3.27 6.26 -7.00
N ASP A 468 -3.08 6.34 -8.31
CA ASP A 468 -3.09 5.18 -9.20
C ASP A 468 -2.02 4.17 -8.74
N LYS A 469 -0.79 4.65 -8.47
CA LYS A 469 0.29 3.84 -7.90
C LYS A 469 -0.04 3.28 -6.52
N ILE A 470 -0.60 4.08 -5.59
CA ILE A 470 -1.04 3.58 -4.27
C ILE A 470 -2.10 2.49 -4.43
N SER A 471 -3.02 2.63 -5.39
CA SER A 471 -4.09 1.65 -5.62
C SER A 471 -3.56 0.28 -6.06
N THR A 472 -2.37 0.20 -6.67
CA THR A 472 -1.71 -1.07 -6.99
C THR A 472 -1.24 -1.83 -5.75
N LEU A 473 -1.09 -1.13 -4.61
CA LEU A 473 -0.75 -1.73 -3.32
C LEU A 473 -1.95 -2.39 -2.62
N GLU A 474 -3.17 -2.16 -3.11
CA GLU A 474 -4.38 -2.84 -2.64
C GLU A 474 -4.34 -4.35 -2.97
N PRO A 475 -5.03 -5.21 -2.21
CA PRO A 475 -5.89 -4.90 -1.06
C PRO A 475 -5.10 -4.50 0.20
N PHE A 476 -5.57 -3.47 0.91
CA PHE A 476 -5.01 -3.07 2.20
C PHE A 476 -5.67 -3.84 3.34
N GLY A 477 -4.94 -4.09 4.44
CA GLY A 477 -5.47 -4.77 5.61
C GLY A 477 -4.36 -5.04 6.63
N PHE A 478 -4.57 -6.00 7.53
CA PHE A 478 -3.52 -6.44 8.43
C PHE A 478 -2.33 -6.98 7.62
N GLY A 479 -1.09 -6.74 8.07
CA GLY A 479 0.13 -7.03 7.31
C GLY A 479 0.42 -6.10 6.10
N ASN A 480 -0.60 -5.46 5.53
CA ASN A 480 -0.46 -4.52 4.41
C ASN A 480 -1.33 -3.27 4.60
N PRO A 481 -1.06 -2.40 5.59
CA PRO A 481 -1.90 -1.24 5.88
C PRO A 481 -1.84 -0.22 4.75
N SER A 482 -2.92 0.54 4.56
CA SER A 482 -2.91 1.71 3.66
C SER A 482 -1.81 2.70 4.08
N PRO A 483 -0.96 3.18 3.15
CA PRO A 483 0.13 4.07 3.50
C PRO A 483 -0.35 5.34 4.20
N LEU A 484 0.31 5.69 5.31
CA LEU A 484 0.09 6.93 6.02
C LEU A 484 1.13 7.96 5.60
N PHE A 485 0.66 9.05 5.00
CA PHE A 485 1.49 10.15 4.56
C PHE A 485 1.47 11.29 5.56
N SER A 486 2.46 12.18 5.47
CA SER A 486 2.37 13.49 6.11
C SER A 486 2.71 14.64 5.17
N ILE A 487 2.06 15.77 5.43
CA ILE A 487 2.38 17.08 4.87
C ILE A 487 2.60 18.05 6.03
N THR A 488 3.58 18.93 5.87
CA THR A 488 3.95 19.93 6.88
C THR A 488 3.61 21.34 6.39
N ASN A 489 3.45 22.30 7.30
CA ASN A 489 3.26 23.73 7.01
C ASN A 489 2.08 24.00 6.06
N CYS A 490 0.93 23.40 6.33
CA CYS A 490 -0.29 23.61 5.56
C CYS A 490 -1.17 24.66 6.23
N ASN A 491 -1.73 25.58 5.45
CA ASN A 491 -2.87 26.37 5.88
C ASN A 491 -4.15 25.54 5.69
N PHE A 492 -5.24 25.97 6.34
CA PHE A 492 -6.54 25.35 6.16
C PHE A 492 -7.66 26.37 6.12
N SER A 493 -8.75 26.01 5.47
CA SER A 493 -9.95 26.83 5.33
C SER A 493 -11.22 25.98 5.37
N ASN A 494 -12.40 26.62 5.40
CA ASN A 494 -13.70 25.94 5.43
C ASN A 494 -13.82 24.88 6.54
N PHE A 495 -13.24 25.18 7.72
CA PHE A 495 -13.21 24.28 8.86
C PHE A 495 -14.58 24.18 9.53
N ARG A 496 -15.13 22.97 9.65
CA ARG A 496 -16.49 22.73 10.17
C ARG A 496 -16.69 21.30 10.66
N ALA A 497 -17.66 21.13 11.55
CA ALA A 497 -18.17 19.82 11.93
C ALA A 497 -19.20 19.30 10.91
N ILE A 498 -19.20 17.98 10.64
CA ILE A 498 -20.06 17.30 9.67
C ILE A 498 -20.69 16.02 10.25
N GLY A 499 -21.67 15.45 9.53
CA GLY A 499 -22.40 14.24 9.91
C GLY A 499 -23.68 14.56 10.67
N LYS A 500 -24.55 13.55 10.84
CA LYS A 500 -25.85 13.70 11.53
C LYS A 500 -25.68 14.26 12.94
N ASP A 501 -24.70 13.73 13.66
CA ASP A 501 -24.40 14.08 15.06
C ASP A 501 -23.23 15.06 15.20
N LYS A 502 -22.71 15.59 14.08
CA LYS A 502 -21.54 16.52 14.06
C LYS A 502 -20.27 15.95 14.73
N ASN A 503 -20.06 14.64 14.66
CA ASN A 503 -18.93 13.95 15.30
C ASN A 503 -17.61 13.98 14.48
N HIS A 504 -17.61 14.48 13.25
CA HIS A 504 -16.44 14.50 12.38
C HIS A 504 -16.08 15.93 11.96
N LEU A 505 -14.81 16.20 11.72
CA LEU A 505 -14.33 17.49 11.21
C LEU A 505 -14.04 17.41 9.70
N MET A 506 -14.28 18.52 9.01
CA MET A 506 -13.96 18.72 7.60
C MET A 506 -13.24 20.04 7.40
N MET A 507 -12.23 20.07 6.52
CA MET A 507 -11.52 21.28 6.11
C MET A 507 -11.00 21.17 4.68
N ASN A 508 -10.62 22.31 4.10
CA ASN A 508 -9.76 22.35 2.93
C ASN A 508 -8.33 22.58 3.39
N LEU A 509 -7.36 21.90 2.76
CA LEU A 509 -5.94 22.09 3.02
C LEU A 509 -5.34 22.90 1.88
N GLU A 510 -4.49 23.87 2.21
CA GLU A 510 -3.93 24.83 1.28
C GLU A 510 -2.42 24.96 1.47
N LYS A 511 -1.66 24.80 0.38
CA LYS A 511 -0.20 25.00 0.38
C LYS A 511 0.29 25.34 -1.03
N ASP A 512 1.24 26.27 -1.12
CA ASP A 512 1.89 26.68 -2.38
C ASP A 512 0.91 27.08 -3.50
N GLY A 513 -0.24 27.67 -3.13
CA GLY A 513 -1.30 28.06 -4.07
C GLY A 513 -2.17 26.91 -4.60
N ILE A 514 -1.98 25.70 -4.07
CA ILE A 514 -2.79 24.50 -4.36
C ILE A 514 -3.77 24.30 -3.19
N GLU A 515 -4.98 23.87 -3.50
CA GLU A 515 -6.02 23.54 -2.51
C GLU A 515 -6.51 22.09 -2.70
N ILE A 516 -6.68 21.36 -1.60
CA ILE A 516 -7.37 20.07 -1.56
C ILE A 516 -8.61 20.21 -0.68
N LYS A 517 -9.78 20.01 -1.29
CA LYS A 517 -11.07 20.25 -0.64
C LYS A 517 -11.58 19.04 0.11
N ASN A 518 -12.41 19.31 1.12
CA ASN A 518 -13.20 18.30 1.84
C ASN A 518 -12.35 17.17 2.44
N CYS A 519 -11.20 17.51 3.02
CA CYS A 519 -10.42 16.59 3.85
C CYS A 519 -11.22 16.27 5.11
N VAL A 520 -11.35 14.99 5.48
CA VAL A 520 -12.21 14.55 6.59
C VAL A 520 -11.39 13.91 7.70
N TRP A 521 -11.65 14.31 8.93
CA TRP A 521 -11.14 13.65 10.14
C TRP A 521 -12.32 13.03 10.90
N PHE A 522 -12.44 11.71 10.89
CA PHE A 522 -13.56 11.04 11.57
C PHE A 522 -13.39 11.03 13.09
N ASN A 523 -14.49 11.23 13.84
CA ASN A 523 -14.56 11.09 15.29
C ASN A 523 -13.54 12.02 15.97
N SER A 524 -13.55 13.28 15.53
CA SER A 524 -12.54 14.29 15.88
C SER A 524 -13.16 15.59 16.39
N GLN A 525 -14.46 15.59 16.69
CA GLN A 525 -15.16 16.79 17.14
C GLN A 525 -14.57 17.36 18.44
N ASP A 526 -13.96 16.51 19.28
CA ASP A 526 -13.18 16.89 20.46
C ASP A 526 -12.01 17.84 20.15
N MET A 527 -11.55 17.88 18.89
CA MET A 527 -10.45 18.73 18.43
C MET A 527 -10.86 20.04 17.79
N PHE A 528 -12.15 20.37 17.76
CA PHE A 528 -12.64 21.57 17.08
C PHE A 528 -11.96 22.85 17.61
N GLU A 529 -12.00 23.07 18.92
CA GLU A 529 -11.50 24.31 19.53
C GLU A 529 -9.99 24.45 19.38
N ASP A 530 -9.25 23.37 19.62
CA ASP A 530 -7.80 23.35 19.49
C ASP A 530 -7.34 23.73 18.08
N ILE A 531 -7.94 23.12 17.05
CA ILE A 531 -7.58 23.37 15.65
C ILE A 531 -8.01 24.77 15.21
N ALA A 532 -9.18 25.25 15.62
CA ALA A 532 -9.70 26.55 15.21
C ALA A 532 -8.78 27.74 15.57
N THR A 533 -7.89 27.57 16.55
CA THR A 533 -6.94 28.61 16.97
C THR A 533 -5.62 28.60 16.18
N LEU A 534 -5.37 27.55 15.39
CA LEU A 534 -4.14 27.39 14.62
C LEU A 534 -4.22 28.12 13.28
N LYS A 535 -3.07 28.54 12.76
CA LYS A 535 -2.94 29.09 11.39
C LYS A 535 -2.34 28.07 10.44
N GLU A 536 -1.26 27.44 10.87
CA GLU A 536 -0.53 26.43 10.12
C GLU A 536 -0.50 25.11 10.89
N ILE A 537 -0.71 24.03 10.15
CA ILE A 537 -0.82 22.68 10.68
C ILE A 537 0.04 21.70 9.88
N ASP A 538 0.50 20.66 10.55
CA ASP A 538 1.00 19.46 9.92
C ASP A 538 -0.12 18.41 9.96
N VAL A 539 -0.26 17.63 8.89
CA VAL A 539 -1.36 16.67 8.74
C VAL A 539 -0.78 15.29 8.43
N ALA A 540 -1.18 14.28 9.21
CA ALA A 540 -0.96 12.87 8.91
C ALA A 540 -2.26 12.30 8.32
N PHE A 541 -2.18 11.66 7.16
CA PHE A 541 -3.36 11.28 6.39
C PHE A 541 -3.18 10.07 5.49
N LYS A 542 -4.30 9.44 5.17
CA LYS A 542 -4.43 8.41 4.14
C LYS A 542 -5.10 8.98 2.90
N LEU A 543 -4.74 8.44 1.75
CA LEU A 543 -5.31 8.81 0.45
C LEU A 543 -6.30 7.73 -0.01
N LYS A 544 -7.46 8.17 -0.52
CA LYS A 544 -8.41 7.30 -1.21
C LYS A 544 -8.80 7.92 -2.56
N MET A 545 -8.85 7.10 -3.59
CA MET A 545 -9.40 7.47 -4.88
C MET A 545 -10.91 7.21 -4.88
N GLU A 546 -11.71 8.24 -5.16
CA GLU A 546 -13.16 8.13 -5.34
C GLU A 546 -13.53 8.54 -6.76
N ILE A 547 -14.67 8.07 -7.26
CA ILE A 547 -15.26 8.54 -8.51
C ILE A 547 -16.51 9.32 -8.16
N TYR A 548 -16.58 10.57 -8.59
CA TYR A 548 -17.75 11.42 -8.42
C TYR A 548 -18.07 12.14 -9.73
N LYS A 549 -19.31 11.97 -10.22
CA LYS A 549 -19.75 12.48 -11.53
C LYS A 549 -18.76 12.14 -12.65
N ASP A 550 -18.41 10.86 -12.73
CA ASP A 550 -17.44 10.29 -13.67
C ASP A 550 -15.99 10.77 -13.55
N ARG A 551 -15.66 11.61 -12.56
CA ARG A 551 -14.31 12.12 -12.33
C ARG A 551 -13.65 11.44 -11.16
N TYR A 552 -12.38 11.05 -11.32
CA TYR A 552 -11.54 10.67 -10.22
C TYR A 552 -11.29 11.87 -9.31
N GLN A 553 -11.55 11.70 -8.02
CA GLN A 553 -11.27 12.65 -6.96
C GLN A 553 -10.34 12.00 -5.95
N TYR A 554 -9.41 12.80 -5.43
CA TYR A 554 -8.55 12.42 -4.33
C TYR A 554 -9.14 12.89 -3.02
N LYS A 555 -9.31 11.96 -2.09
CA LYS A 555 -9.84 12.23 -0.77
C LYS A 555 -8.78 11.98 0.28
N ILE A 556 -8.61 12.97 1.15
CA ILE A 556 -7.72 12.92 2.30
C ILE A 556 -8.57 12.53 3.50
N PHE A 557 -8.22 11.40 4.10
CA PHE A 557 -8.69 11.00 5.42
C PHE A 557 -7.60 11.27 6.42
N ILE A 558 -7.84 12.26 7.28
CA ILE A 558 -6.90 12.69 8.30
C ILE A 558 -6.93 11.67 9.44
N ASP A 559 -5.76 11.17 9.82
CA ASP A 559 -5.58 10.35 11.02
C ASP A 559 -5.25 11.26 12.22
N ASP A 560 -4.41 12.29 12.03
CA ASP A 560 -3.99 13.22 13.08
C ASP A 560 -3.50 14.57 12.54
N ILE A 561 -3.54 15.60 13.39
CA ILE A 561 -3.08 16.95 13.09
C ILE A 561 -2.14 17.42 14.20
N LYS A 562 -1.12 18.21 13.86
CA LYS A 562 -0.27 18.92 14.83
C LYS A 562 -0.12 20.39 14.48
N PRO A 563 0.11 21.28 15.48
CA PRO A 563 0.58 22.63 15.20
C PRO A 563 1.91 22.55 14.45
N SER A 564 2.04 23.30 13.37
CA SER A 564 3.27 23.26 12.58
C SER A 564 4.40 24.02 13.28
N ASN A 565 5.54 23.36 13.48
CA ASN A 565 6.78 23.96 14.01
C ASN A 565 7.95 23.85 13.03
N HIS A 566 7.71 23.36 11.81
CA HIS A 566 8.78 23.08 10.86
C HIS A 566 9.21 24.34 10.10
N ILE A 567 10.52 24.52 9.98
CA ILE A 567 11.09 25.51 9.06
C ILE A 567 10.96 24.92 7.65
N ASN A 568 10.31 25.65 6.75
CA ASN A 568 10.12 25.21 5.36
C ASN A 568 11.48 24.96 4.68
N ASN A 569 11.81 23.69 4.41
CA ASN A 569 13.06 23.32 3.75
C ASN A 569 12.90 23.44 2.22
N LYS A 570 13.06 24.66 1.72
CA LYS A 570 12.98 24.99 0.29
C LYS A 570 13.89 24.08 -0.55
N LEU A 571 15.09 23.77 -0.06
CA LEU A 571 16.06 22.94 -0.78
C LEU A 571 15.56 21.50 -0.97
N LYS A 572 15.00 20.88 0.07
CA LYS A 572 14.41 19.53 0.00
C LYS A 572 13.29 19.48 -1.04
N ASN A 573 12.40 20.47 -1.04
CA ASN A 573 11.31 20.56 -2.00
C ASN A 573 11.82 20.72 -3.44
N THR A 574 12.83 21.56 -3.64
CA THR A 574 13.49 21.74 -4.94
C THR A 574 14.12 20.44 -5.45
N PHE A 575 14.85 19.72 -4.60
CA PHE A 575 15.46 18.46 -5.00
C PHE A 575 14.40 17.41 -5.33
N CYS A 576 13.33 17.33 -4.52
CA CYS A 576 12.21 16.44 -4.80
C CYS A 576 11.52 16.77 -6.14
N LEU A 577 11.39 18.06 -6.51
CA LEU A 577 10.86 18.46 -7.82
C LEU A 577 11.77 17.96 -8.95
N TYR A 578 13.08 18.17 -8.84
CA TYR A 578 14.06 17.75 -9.84
C TYR A 578 14.04 16.23 -10.06
N GLU A 579 13.90 15.47 -8.98
CA GLU A 579 13.89 14.01 -8.97
C GLU A 579 12.56 13.38 -9.41
N THR A 580 11.57 14.19 -9.80
CA THR A 580 10.30 13.67 -10.36
C THR A 580 10.57 12.68 -11.50
N VAL A 581 10.00 11.48 -11.34
CA VAL A 581 10.09 10.36 -12.26
C VAL A 581 9.08 10.52 -13.39
N PHE A 582 9.47 10.17 -14.63
CA PHE A 582 8.64 10.23 -15.83
C PHE A 582 8.65 8.87 -16.55
N PRO A 583 7.59 8.49 -17.29
CA PRO A 583 6.40 9.27 -17.57
C PRO A 583 5.49 9.46 -16.35
N LEU A 584 4.83 10.61 -16.28
CA LEU A 584 3.77 10.91 -15.33
C LEU A 584 2.45 10.46 -15.92
N GLU A 585 1.68 9.64 -15.20
CA GLU A 585 0.35 9.22 -15.63
C GLU A 585 -0.71 10.14 -15.02
N THR A 586 -1.57 10.73 -15.85
CA THR A 586 -2.63 11.61 -15.37
C THR A 586 -3.86 11.53 -16.26
N ILE A 587 -4.92 12.22 -15.83
CA ILE A 587 -6.19 12.29 -16.52
C ILE A 587 -6.68 13.74 -16.60
N PHE A 588 -7.26 14.09 -17.74
CA PHE A 588 -8.11 15.27 -17.84
C PHE A 588 -9.50 14.91 -18.35
N TYR A 589 -10.44 15.78 -18.04
CA TYR A 589 -11.86 15.59 -18.33
C TYR A 589 -12.30 16.60 -19.38
N THR A 590 -13.00 16.14 -20.40
CA THR A 590 -13.53 17.03 -21.45
C THR A 590 -14.92 16.59 -21.91
N ARG A 591 -15.74 17.54 -22.36
CA ARG A 591 -17.01 17.22 -23.05
C ARG A 591 -16.84 17.16 -24.57
N LYS A 592 -15.65 17.50 -25.07
CA LYS A 592 -15.35 17.52 -26.50
C LYS A 592 -14.98 16.11 -26.96
N VAL A 593 -15.48 15.72 -28.12
CA VAL A 593 -15.04 14.50 -28.79
C VAL A 593 -13.63 14.73 -29.35
N LEU A 594 -12.68 13.92 -28.92
CA LEU A 594 -11.30 13.98 -29.41
C LEU A 594 -11.14 13.08 -30.64
N ASN A 595 -11.15 13.71 -31.82
CA ASN A 595 -10.92 13.02 -33.09
C ASN A 595 -9.43 12.83 -33.42
N ASP A 596 -8.56 13.70 -32.90
CA ASP A 596 -7.10 13.61 -33.04
C ASP A 596 -6.47 13.23 -31.68
N LYS A 597 -5.53 12.28 -31.72
CA LYS A 597 -4.75 11.86 -30.54
C LYS A 597 -3.47 12.68 -30.36
N LYS A 598 -3.13 13.58 -31.29
CA LYS A 598 -2.00 14.50 -31.14
C LYS A 598 -2.37 15.63 -30.18
N LEU A 599 -1.88 15.49 -28.95
CA LEU A 599 -2.03 16.48 -27.90
C LEU A 599 -0.68 17.12 -27.59
N SER A 600 -0.71 18.36 -27.12
CA SER A 600 0.46 19.06 -26.59
C SER A 600 0.07 19.88 -25.35
N ILE A 601 1.08 20.31 -24.59
CA ILE A 601 0.88 21.12 -23.39
C ILE A 601 1.15 22.57 -23.74
N ASN A 602 0.20 23.45 -23.43
CA ASN A 602 0.37 24.88 -23.52
C ASN A 602 0.54 25.48 -22.12
N PHE A 603 1.64 26.23 -21.95
CA PHE A 603 1.98 26.91 -20.71
C PHE A 603 1.62 28.40 -20.83
N THR A 604 0.76 28.86 -19.93
CA THR A 604 0.44 30.29 -19.77
C THR A 604 0.89 30.76 -18.39
N ASN A 605 0.84 32.08 -18.14
CA ASN A 605 1.22 32.63 -16.84
C ASN A 605 0.37 32.05 -15.69
N ASN A 606 -0.89 31.70 -15.95
CA ASN A 606 -1.82 31.28 -14.91
C ASN A 606 -2.12 29.78 -14.93
N GLU A 607 -2.05 29.12 -16.09
CA GLU A 607 -2.59 27.77 -16.28
C GLU A 607 -1.73 26.91 -17.22
N VAL A 608 -1.73 25.60 -16.97
CA VAL A 608 -1.18 24.58 -17.86
C VAL A 608 -2.34 23.79 -18.48
N THR A 609 -2.45 23.86 -19.80
CA THR A 609 -3.61 23.36 -20.57
C THR A 609 -3.21 22.32 -21.59
N ILE A 610 -4.12 21.40 -21.90
CA ILE A 610 -3.95 20.42 -22.97
C ILE A 610 -4.61 20.97 -24.23
N VAL A 611 -3.86 20.97 -25.33
CA VAL A 611 -4.33 21.50 -26.61
C VAL A 611 -4.23 20.46 -27.73
N SER A 612 -5.18 20.49 -28.66
CA SER A 612 -5.11 19.82 -29.95
C SER A 612 -4.98 20.88 -31.04
N GLY A 613 -3.82 20.95 -31.69
CA GLY A 613 -3.47 22.06 -32.57
C GLY A 613 -3.42 23.39 -31.80
N ARG A 614 -4.44 24.26 -32.01
CA ARG A 614 -4.58 25.54 -31.30
C ARG A 614 -5.73 25.57 -30.31
N GLU A 615 -6.53 24.50 -30.24
CA GLU A 615 -7.73 24.46 -29.42
C GLU A 615 -7.45 23.87 -28.05
N ASN A 616 -7.87 24.54 -26.98
CA ASN A 616 -7.87 23.97 -25.64
C ASN A 616 -8.94 22.86 -25.54
N VAL A 617 -8.48 21.65 -25.20
CA VAL A 617 -9.34 20.47 -25.06
C VAL A 617 -9.55 20.08 -23.59
N GLY A 618 -8.76 20.60 -22.65
CA GLY A 618 -8.95 20.35 -21.22
C GLY A 618 -7.83 20.91 -20.32
N TYR A 619 -8.06 20.79 -19.02
CA TYR A 619 -7.16 21.25 -17.96
C TYR A 619 -6.66 20.06 -17.15
N LEU A 620 -5.40 20.12 -16.73
CA LEU A 620 -4.84 19.19 -15.75
C LEU A 620 -5.26 19.61 -14.33
N ASP A 621 -5.15 18.71 -13.36
CA ASP A 621 -5.36 19.05 -11.95
C ASP A 621 -4.29 20.05 -11.45
N SER A 622 -4.62 20.83 -10.41
CA SER A 622 -3.76 21.89 -9.88
C SER A 622 -2.36 21.41 -9.48
N GLN A 623 -2.24 20.19 -8.98
CA GLN A 623 -1.00 19.60 -8.52
C GLN A 623 -0.08 19.29 -9.70
N THR A 624 -0.64 18.66 -10.74
CA THR A 624 0.09 18.42 -11.99
C THR A 624 0.47 19.73 -12.67
N GLN A 625 -0.42 20.73 -12.71
CA GLN A 625 -0.10 22.05 -13.27
C GLN A 625 1.07 22.72 -12.53
N PHE A 626 1.04 22.71 -11.18
CA PHE A 626 2.10 23.24 -10.34
C PHE A 626 3.44 22.54 -10.63
N LEU A 627 3.43 21.21 -10.67
CA LEU A 627 4.62 20.40 -10.93
C LEU A 627 5.24 20.74 -12.29
N LEU A 628 4.45 20.69 -13.36
CA LEU A 628 4.95 20.94 -14.72
C LEU A 628 5.42 22.37 -14.90
N LYS A 629 4.71 23.35 -14.35
CA LYS A 629 5.10 24.76 -14.39
C LYS A 629 6.43 24.99 -13.69
N ASN A 630 6.58 24.47 -12.46
CA ASN A 630 7.84 24.60 -11.72
C ASN A 630 8.99 23.87 -12.43
N LEU A 631 8.74 22.71 -13.04
CA LEU A 631 9.76 22.01 -13.83
C LEU A 631 10.17 22.79 -15.10
N LYS A 632 9.20 23.42 -15.76
CA LYS A 632 9.43 24.26 -16.94
C LYS A 632 10.22 25.52 -16.57
N GLU A 633 9.79 26.25 -15.54
CA GLU A 633 10.38 27.53 -15.12
C GLU A 633 11.73 27.35 -14.42
N ASN A 634 11.84 26.42 -13.47
CA ASN A 634 13.04 26.27 -12.65
C ASN A 634 14.12 25.41 -13.32
N PHE A 635 13.75 24.47 -14.20
CA PHE A 635 14.68 23.50 -14.77
C PHE A 635 14.69 23.45 -16.30
N ASN A 636 13.97 24.35 -16.98
CA ASN A 636 13.84 24.39 -18.44
C ASN A 636 13.40 23.04 -19.06
N THR A 637 12.53 22.31 -18.35
CA THR A 637 12.06 20.99 -18.81
C THR A 637 10.94 21.14 -19.84
N ASN A 638 11.05 20.45 -20.97
CA ASN A 638 9.99 20.34 -21.97
C ASN A 638 9.21 19.03 -21.80
N PHE A 639 7.99 18.98 -22.34
CA PHE A 639 7.09 17.84 -22.16
C PHE A 639 6.37 17.46 -23.45
N SER A 640 6.18 16.16 -23.63
CA SER A 640 5.32 15.60 -24.68
C SER A 640 4.20 14.79 -24.05
N VAL A 641 3.08 14.64 -24.77
CA VAL A 641 1.87 13.99 -24.30
C VAL A 641 1.53 12.81 -25.19
N GLU A 642 1.25 11.68 -24.56
CA GLU A 642 0.78 10.46 -25.19
C GLU A 642 -0.61 10.12 -24.64
N VAL A 643 -1.58 9.87 -25.52
CA VAL A 643 -2.91 9.42 -25.12
C VAL A 643 -2.90 7.91 -24.93
N ILE A 644 -3.15 7.46 -23.69
CA ILE A 644 -3.21 6.04 -23.32
C ILE A 644 -4.58 5.46 -23.69
N LYS A 645 -5.65 6.06 -23.14
CA LYS A 645 -7.03 5.59 -23.32
C LYS A 645 -8.03 6.74 -23.21
N ILE A 646 -9.12 6.63 -23.96
CA ILE A 646 -10.26 7.54 -23.93
C ILE A 646 -11.45 6.71 -23.47
N ILE A 647 -12.06 7.09 -22.36
CA ILE A 647 -13.24 6.42 -21.82
C ILE A 647 -14.42 7.39 -21.92
N GLN A 648 -15.42 7.03 -22.71
CA GLN A 648 -16.68 7.76 -22.74
C GLN A 648 -17.48 7.44 -21.47
N LYS A 649 -17.94 8.48 -20.80
CA LYS A 649 -18.78 8.44 -19.61
C LYS A 649 -20.09 9.18 -19.88
N GLU A 650 -21.02 9.15 -18.93
CA GLU A 650 -22.33 9.77 -19.12
C GLU A 650 -22.20 11.29 -19.23
N GLU A 651 -21.40 11.91 -18.36
CA GLU A 651 -21.27 13.38 -18.33
C GLU A 651 -20.07 13.95 -19.11
N ASN A 652 -19.07 13.13 -19.44
CA ASN A 652 -17.79 13.58 -20.01
C ASN A 652 -16.99 12.45 -20.68
N PHE A 653 -15.82 12.80 -21.22
CA PHE A 653 -14.77 11.89 -21.64
C PHE A 653 -13.60 11.97 -20.65
N ASN A 654 -13.18 10.80 -20.18
CA ASN A 654 -12.00 10.59 -19.35
C ASN A 654 -10.81 10.30 -20.26
N ILE A 655 -9.87 11.25 -20.36
CA ILE A 655 -8.70 11.14 -21.24
C ILE A 655 -7.48 10.84 -20.39
N HIS A 656 -7.06 9.58 -20.37
CA HIS A 656 -5.85 9.16 -19.67
C HIS A 656 -4.64 9.40 -20.58
N ILE A 657 -3.63 10.07 -20.03
CA ILE A 657 -2.43 10.47 -20.75
C ILE A 657 -1.16 10.12 -19.98
N LYS A 658 -0.08 9.89 -20.72
CA LYS A 658 1.30 9.90 -20.22
C LYS A 658 1.94 11.22 -20.62
N ILE A 659 2.53 11.89 -19.65
CA ILE A 659 3.37 13.05 -19.89
C ILE A 659 4.81 12.58 -19.79
N HIS A 660 5.59 12.79 -20.83
CA HIS A 660 7.02 12.44 -20.88
C HIS A 660 7.86 13.71 -20.76
N LYS A 661 9.08 13.58 -20.22
CA LYS A 661 10.11 14.62 -20.42
C LYS A 661 10.48 14.59 -21.90
N ASP A 662 10.25 15.69 -22.60
CA ASP A 662 10.56 15.77 -24.03
C ASP A 662 12.07 15.91 -24.20
N ILE A 663 12.67 14.81 -24.64
CA ILE A 663 14.08 14.73 -24.99
C ILE A 663 14.29 14.98 -26.48
N ASN A 664 13.25 15.19 -27.29
CA ASN A 664 13.44 15.36 -28.73
C ASN A 664 13.90 16.80 -29.04
N PHE A 665 15.01 16.89 -29.75
CA PHE A 665 15.49 18.16 -30.27
C PHE A 665 14.91 18.41 -31.65
N VAL A 666 14.28 19.58 -31.84
CA VAL A 666 13.82 20.07 -33.14
C VAL A 666 14.40 21.47 -33.35
N SER A 667 15.06 21.68 -34.48
CA SER A 667 15.52 22.98 -34.93
C SER A 667 15.12 23.21 -36.38
N TYR A 668 14.70 24.43 -36.68
CA TYR A 668 14.41 24.90 -38.04
C TYR A 668 15.52 25.82 -38.56
N ALA A 669 16.67 25.85 -37.87
CA ALA A 669 17.80 26.69 -38.24
C ALA A 669 18.39 26.25 -39.59
N ILE A 670 18.53 27.21 -40.50
CA ILE A 670 19.17 26.98 -41.81
C ILE A 670 20.67 27.22 -41.72
N LYS A 671 21.11 28.12 -40.83
CA LYS A 671 22.53 28.45 -40.63
C LYS A 671 23.12 27.62 -39.50
N GLU A 672 24.37 27.21 -39.69
CA GLU A 672 25.14 26.41 -38.72
C GLU A 672 25.22 27.08 -37.34
N GLY A 673 25.47 28.39 -37.30
CA GLY A 673 25.57 29.14 -36.04
C GLY A 673 24.23 29.21 -35.27
N ASP A 674 23.11 29.28 -36.00
CA ASP A 674 21.78 29.28 -35.39
C ASP A 674 21.43 27.88 -34.85
N LEU A 675 21.80 26.83 -35.59
CA LEU A 675 21.65 25.44 -35.13
C LEU A 675 22.45 25.17 -33.84
N PHE A 676 23.70 25.65 -33.78
CA PHE A 676 24.50 25.55 -32.56
C PHE A 676 23.88 26.28 -31.37
N LYS A 677 23.28 27.44 -31.63
CA LYS A 677 22.56 28.20 -30.61
C LYS A 677 21.34 27.43 -30.10
N ASP A 678 20.57 26.83 -31.00
CA ASP A 678 19.41 26.01 -30.65
C ASP A 678 19.82 24.79 -29.82
N ILE A 679 20.88 24.07 -30.22
CA ILE A 679 21.43 22.92 -29.49
C ILE A 679 21.92 23.34 -28.09
N LYS A 680 22.66 24.45 -27.98
CA LYS A 680 23.15 24.96 -26.70
C LYS A 680 21.99 25.29 -25.76
N ASN A 681 20.98 26.00 -26.27
CA ASN A 681 19.81 26.37 -25.49
C ASN A 681 19.00 25.15 -25.06
N PHE A 682 18.90 24.13 -25.92
CA PHE A 682 18.22 22.88 -25.60
C PHE A 682 18.95 22.08 -24.51
N LEU A 683 20.28 21.93 -24.60
CA LEU A 683 21.05 21.11 -23.66
C LEU A 683 21.35 21.81 -22.33
N ILE A 684 21.70 23.11 -22.37
CA ILE A 684 22.22 23.83 -21.20
C ILE A 684 21.58 25.21 -20.98
N GLY A 685 20.53 25.59 -21.72
CA GLY A 685 19.81 26.85 -21.50
C GLY A 685 20.71 28.08 -21.64
N ASP A 686 20.64 29.03 -20.71
CA ASP A 686 21.49 30.24 -20.77
C ASP A 686 22.93 30.01 -20.28
N PHE A 687 23.28 28.82 -19.79
CA PHE A 687 24.68 28.50 -19.47
C PHE A 687 25.55 28.49 -20.72
N ASN A 688 26.84 28.72 -20.52
CA ASN A 688 27.83 28.65 -21.58
C ASN A 688 28.62 27.36 -21.47
N TYR A 689 29.06 26.84 -22.62
CA TYR A 689 30.14 25.88 -22.64
C TYR A 689 31.35 26.43 -21.87
N ASN A 690 31.96 25.57 -21.06
CA ASN A 690 33.20 25.90 -20.36
C ASN A 690 34.38 26.04 -21.36
N TYR A 691 35.56 26.40 -20.85
CA TYR A 691 36.73 26.66 -21.70
C TYR A 691 37.12 25.46 -22.58
N ILE A 692 37.20 24.26 -22.00
CA ILE A 692 37.60 23.06 -22.75
C ILE A 692 36.54 22.68 -23.79
N GLN A 693 35.26 22.73 -23.45
CA GLN A 693 34.17 22.47 -24.38
C GLN A 693 34.19 23.44 -25.57
N LYS A 694 34.38 24.75 -25.33
CA LYS A 694 34.47 25.75 -26.40
C LYS A 694 35.61 25.46 -27.36
N ASN A 695 36.79 25.12 -26.86
CA ASN A 695 37.95 24.85 -27.69
C ASN A 695 37.79 23.55 -28.50
N VAL A 696 37.24 22.50 -27.88
CA VAL A 696 36.96 21.24 -28.58
C VAL A 696 35.93 21.46 -29.69
N LEU A 697 34.81 22.12 -29.39
CA LEU A 697 33.78 22.44 -30.39
C LEU A 697 34.36 23.34 -31.50
N ALA A 698 35.21 24.32 -31.17
CA ALA A 698 35.85 25.17 -32.17
C ALA A 698 36.80 24.38 -33.09
N ASN A 699 37.58 23.43 -32.57
CA ASN A 699 38.45 22.60 -33.40
C ASN A 699 37.63 21.71 -34.34
N ILE A 700 36.54 21.11 -33.84
CA ILE A 700 35.68 20.22 -34.64
C ILE A 700 34.92 21.00 -35.73
N PHE A 701 34.22 22.06 -35.35
CA PHE A 701 33.25 22.71 -36.26
C PHE A 701 33.83 23.89 -37.04
N ARG A 702 34.77 24.65 -36.44
CA ARG A 702 35.38 25.82 -37.10
C ARG A 702 36.68 25.47 -37.82
N LYS A 703 37.60 24.75 -37.17
CA LYS A 703 38.89 24.37 -37.79
C LYS A 703 38.78 23.08 -38.61
N LYS A 704 37.78 22.24 -38.36
CA LYS A 704 37.56 20.94 -39.02
C LYS A 704 38.76 20.00 -38.89
N VAL A 705 39.34 19.94 -37.69
CA VAL A 705 40.48 19.06 -37.37
C VAL A 705 40.10 17.98 -36.37
N ASN A 706 40.74 16.81 -36.50
CA ASN A 706 40.64 15.74 -35.51
C ASN A 706 41.20 16.23 -34.19
N THR A 707 40.46 15.99 -33.10
CA THR A 707 40.74 16.62 -31.80
C THR A 707 40.92 15.58 -30.70
N LEU A 708 42.02 15.68 -29.95
CA LEU A 708 42.24 14.91 -28.73
C LEU A 708 42.04 15.84 -27.53
N ALA A 709 40.95 15.63 -26.78
CA ALA A 709 40.64 16.34 -25.56
C ALA A 709 41.12 15.54 -24.34
N ILE A 710 42.15 16.04 -23.66
CA ILE A 710 42.61 15.51 -22.38
C ILE A 710 41.85 16.23 -21.27
N MET A 711 40.82 15.60 -20.71
CA MET A 711 39.90 16.23 -19.75
C MET A 711 39.24 15.20 -18.80
N GLU A 712 38.75 15.66 -17.65
CA GLU A 712 37.97 14.81 -16.75
C GLU A 712 36.50 14.70 -17.20
N LYS A 713 35.84 13.57 -16.90
CA LYS A 713 34.42 13.35 -17.26
C LYS A 713 33.47 14.39 -16.66
N SER A 714 33.79 14.85 -15.45
CA SER A 714 33.06 15.90 -14.72
C SER A 714 33.17 17.28 -15.38
N ARG A 715 34.04 17.48 -16.38
CA ARG A 715 34.25 18.75 -17.10
C ARG A 715 33.31 18.92 -18.30
N GLY A 716 32.12 18.32 -18.23
CA GLY A 716 31.08 18.49 -19.24
C GLY A 716 31.23 17.59 -20.48
N THR A 717 31.87 16.42 -20.33
CA THR A 717 31.98 15.42 -21.41
C THR A 717 30.63 15.02 -22.00
N ARG A 718 29.60 14.87 -21.14
CA ARG A 718 28.26 14.51 -21.60
C ARG A 718 27.66 15.56 -22.53
N THR A 719 27.60 16.81 -22.10
CA THR A 719 27.06 17.91 -22.91
C THR A 719 27.86 18.08 -24.21
N LEU A 720 29.17 17.86 -24.19
CA LEU A 720 30.02 17.91 -25.38
C LEU A 720 29.62 16.84 -26.40
N ILE A 721 29.46 15.59 -25.95
CA ILE A 721 29.02 14.48 -26.78
C ILE A 721 27.61 14.74 -27.33
N GLU A 722 26.67 15.14 -26.47
CA GLU A 722 25.29 15.43 -26.85
C GLU A 722 25.21 16.57 -27.87
N THR A 723 26.06 17.60 -27.74
CA THR A 723 26.14 18.72 -28.70
C THR A 723 26.53 18.23 -30.08
N ILE A 724 27.59 17.42 -30.16
CA ILE A 724 28.07 16.85 -31.43
C ILE A 724 27.02 15.91 -32.02
N ALA A 725 26.44 15.05 -31.19
CA ALA A 725 25.41 14.11 -31.59
C ALA A 725 24.20 14.80 -32.22
N LEU A 726 23.64 15.79 -31.53
CA LEU A 726 22.50 16.58 -32.00
C LEU A 726 22.83 17.33 -33.29
N TYR A 727 24.02 17.92 -33.39
CA TYR A 727 24.44 18.62 -34.60
C TYR A 727 24.42 17.69 -35.82
N TYR A 728 25.11 16.54 -35.73
CA TYR A 728 25.21 15.60 -36.84
C TYR A 728 23.83 15.02 -37.20
N GLN A 729 23.01 14.71 -36.18
CA GLN A 729 21.64 14.27 -36.37
C GLN A 729 20.80 15.32 -37.14
N SER A 730 20.88 16.59 -36.77
CA SER A 730 20.11 17.69 -37.39
C SER A 730 20.47 17.95 -38.85
N ILE A 731 21.69 17.63 -39.27
CA ILE A 731 22.13 17.76 -40.68
C ILE A 731 22.01 16.45 -41.47
N GLY A 732 21.34 15.42 -40.92
CA GLY A 732 21.11 14.14 -41.58
C GLY A 732 22.35 13.24 -41.68
N LYS A 733 23.37 13.47 -40.85
CA LYS A 733 24.60 12.68 -40.78
C LYS A 733 24.65 11.79 -39.54
N LYS A 734 25.53 10.79 -39.55
CA LYS A 734 25.64 9.77 -38.49
C LYS A 734 26.91 9.98 -37.67
N ALA A 735 26.76 10.08 -36.36
CA ALA A 735 27.87 10.03 -35.41
C ALA A 735 27.85 8.70 -34.62
N LEU A 736 29.03 8.19 -34.27
CA LEU A 736 29.21 7.00 -33.44
C LEU A 736 30.03 7.35 -32.19
N LEU A 737 29.51 6.99 -31.01
CA LEU A 737 30.28 6.97 -29.77
C LEU A 737 30.84 5.57 -29.54
N ILE A 738 32.16 5.46 -29.40
CA ILE A 738 32.85 4.26 -28.96
C ILE A 738 33.21 4.43 -27.48
N SER A 739 32.77 3.49 -26.64
CA SER A 739 33.08 3.46 -25.21
C SER A 739 33.14 2.01 -24.72
N GLN A 740 34.21 1.64 -24.01
CA GLN A 740 34.33 0.33 -23.36
C GLN A 740 33.45 0.20 -22.11
N LYS A 741 33.07 1.32 -21.49
CA LYS A 741 32.15 1.36 -20.34
C LYS A 741 30.73 1.63 -20.82
N ASP A 742 29.75 1.12 -20.08
CA ASP A 742 28.35 1.42 -20.34
C ASP A 742 28.13 2.94 -20.17
N TYR A 743 27.72 3.57 -21.26
CA TYR A 743 27.48 5.00 -21.36
C TYR A 743 26.07 5.20 -21.92
N PHE A 744 25.35 6.19 -21.41
CA PHE A 744 23.98 6.46 -21.83
C PHE A 744 23.88 7.85 -22.47
N CYS A 745 23.40 7.89 -23.72
CA CYS A 745 23.15 9.12 -24.46
C CYS A 745 22.04 8.88 -25.49
N ASN A 746 20.97 9.66 -25.41
CA ASN A 746 19.77 9.48 -26.26
C ASN A 746 19.98 9.88 -27.73
N TYR A 747 21.05 10.63 -28.02
CA TYR A 747 21.22 11.30 -29.32
C TYR A 747 22.28 10.66 -30.23
N ILE A 748 22.98 9.64 -29.75
CA ILE A 748 24.08 9.03 -30.50
C ILE A 748 24.04 7.52 -30.36
N LYS A 749 24.37 6.81 -31.45
CA LYS A 749 24.58 5.37 -31.37
C LYS A 749 25.88 5.09 -30.62
N ILE A 750 25.83 4.12 -29.70
CA ILE A 750 26.96 3.73 -28.86
C ILE A 750 27.39 2.31 -29.26
N SER A 751 28.70 2.09 -29.34
CA SER A 751 29.30 0.79 -29.64
C SER A 751 30.49 0.52 -28.72
N LYS A 752 30.71 -0.75 -28.36
CA LYS A 752 31.93 -1.18 -27.64
C LYS A 752 33.13 -1.31 -28.59
N THR A 753 32.88 -1.46 -29.88
CA THR A 753 33.90 -1.61 -30.92
C THR A 753 33.75 -0.56 -32.02
N PHE A 754 34.83 -0.30 -32.75
CA PHE A 754 34.80 0.58 -33.92
C PHE A 754 33.95 -0.02 -35.05
N ILE A 755 33.06 0.78 -35.64
CA ILE A 755 32.21 0.39 -36.77
C ILE A 755 32.39 1.40 -37.90
N LYS A 756 32.79 0.93 -39.09
CA LYS A 756 32.94 1.78 -40.29
C LYS A 756 31.56 2.29 -40.79
N GLY A 757 31.55 3.44 -41.45
CA GLY A 757 30.35 4.00 -42.11
C GLY A 757 29.63 5.14 -41.37
N TYR A 758 30.31 5.82 -40.46
CA TYR A 758 29.81 7.02 -39.78
C TYR A 758 30.57 8.27 -40.24
N ASP A 759 29.91 9.41 -40.22
CA ASP A 759 30.46 10.71 -40.62
C ASP A 759 31.36 11.33 -39.53
N PHE A 760 31.13 10.95 -38.26
CA PHE A 760 31.92 11.42 -37.13
C PHE A 760 32.07 10.35 -36.06
N TYR A 761 33.26 10.28 -35.47
CA TYR A 761 33.60 9.30 -34.43
C TYR A 761 33.96 10.00 -33.12
N ILE A 762 33.40 9.53 -32.02
CA ILE A 762 33.79 9.94 -30.67
C ILE A 762 34.36 8.73 -29.95
N PHE A 763 35.60 8.79 -29.48
CA PHE A 763 36.24 7.76 -28.67
C PHE A 763 36.32 8.24 -27.23
N LEU A 764 35.68 7.52 -26.31
CA LEU A 764 35.70 7.83 -24.87
C LEU A 764 36.58 6.83 -24.12
N ASP A 765 37.78 7.26 -23.76
CA ASP A 765 38.81 6.47 -23.05
C ASP A 765 39.23 5.15 -23.75
N CYS A 766 39.04 5.00 -25.07
CA CYS A 766 39.20 3.71 -25.75
C CYS A 766 39.75 3.79 -27.18
N TYR A 767 40.64 4.73 -27.49
CA TYR A 767 41.21 4.86 -28.84
C TYR A 767 42.45 3.97 -29.04
N GLU A 768 42.45 3.14 -30.10
CA GLU A 768 43.52 2.17 -30.42
C GLU A 768 44.12 2.37 -31.83
N ASN A 769 44.35 3.62 -32.26
CA ASN A 769 44.95 3.94 -33.58
C ASN A 769 44.16 3.40 -34.79
N GLU A 770 42.83 3.49 -34.72
CA GLU A 770 41.92 3.06 -35.80
C GLU A 770 42.14 3.86 -37.11
N GLU A 771 41.98 3.21 -38.26
CA GLU A 771 42.03 3.85 -39.58
C GLU A 771 40.75 4.66 -39.86
N LEU A 772 40.82 5.97 -39.65
CA LEU A 772 39.67 6.88 -39.78
C LEU A 772 39.38 7.33 -41.23
N GLY A 773 40.30 7.12 -42.17
CA GLY A 773 40.18 7.59 -43.55
C GLY A 773 40.04 9.11 -43.63
N THR A 774 39.02 9.61 -44.34
CA THR A 774 38.68 11.04 -44.45
C THR A 774 37.75 11.55 -43.35
N ASN A 775 37.37 10.69 -42.39
CA ASN A 775 36.33 11.01 -41.41
C ASN A 775 36.91 11.76 -40.21
N SER A 776 36.10 12.66 -39.63
CA SER A 776 36.51 13.45 -38.47
C SER A 776 36.27 12.70 -37.16
N ALA A 777 37.12 12.94 -36.16
CA ALA A 777 37.04 12.28 -34.88
C ALA A 777 37.38 13.19 -33.69
N LEU A 778 36.74 12.89 -32.55
CA LEU A 778 37.06 13.39 -31.23
C LEU A 778 37.50 12.23 -30.34
N ILE A 779 38.68 12.34 -29.73
CA ILE A 779 39.10 11.44 -28.65
C ILE A 779 38.99 12.21 -27.34
N ILE A 780 38.30 11.65 -26.35
CA ILE A 780 38.23 12.18 -24.99
C ILE A 780 38.96 11.19 -24.09
N SER A 781 39.99 11.65 -23.39
CA SER A 781 40.76 10.81 -22.46
C SER A 781 41.12 11.56 -21.20
N LYS A 782 41.18 10.85 -20.06
CA LYS A 782 41.80 11.40 -18.83
C LYS A 782 43.33 11.34 -18.86
N SER A 783 43.91 10.46 -19.67
CA SER A 783 45.36 10.23 -19.73
C SER A 783 46.01 11.03 -20.85
N ILE A 784 47.28 11.42 -20.66
CA ILE A 784 48.07 12.05 -21.71
C ILE A 784 48.36 11.01 -22.79
N LEU A 785 47.75 11.18 -23.96
CA LEU A 785 47.98 10.36 -25.14
C LEU A 785 48.72 11.18 -26.21
N LYS A 786 49.59 10.53 -26.99
CA LYS A 786 50.16 11.12 -28.21
C LYS A 786 49.57 10.39 -29.41
N VAL A 787 48.58 11.01 -30.05
CA VAL A 787 47.92 10.46 -31.25
C VAL A 787 48.33 11.29 -32.46
N LYS A 788 48.93 10.65 -33.47
CA LYS A 788 49.33 11.34 -34.71
C LYS A 788 48.08 11.80 -35.47
N GLY A 789 48.11 13.01 -36.02
CA GLY A 789 47.01 13.56 -36.81
C GLY A 789 45.86 14.17 -36.01
N PHE A 790 46.01 14.29 -34.68
CA PHE A 790 45.05 14.94 -33.79
C PHE A 790 45.64 16.20 -33.16
N GLU A 791 44.89 17.30 -33.18
CA GLU A 791 45.22 18.50 -32.40
C GLU A 791 44.84 18.24 -30.93
N THR A 792 45.83 18.33 -30.04
CA THR A 792 45.63 18.04 -28.61
C THR A 792 45.21 19.30 -27.86
N ILE A 793 44.10 19.22 -27.14
CA ILE A 793 43.64 20.24 -26.19
C ILE A 793 43.69 19.61 -24.79
N VAL A 794 44.38 20.26 -23.87
CA VAL A 794 44.47 19.83 -22.46
C VAL A 794 43.62 20.76 -21.61
N ASP A 795 42.73 20.20 -20.80
CA ASP A 795 41.96 20.98 -19.83
C ASP A 795 42.89 21.47 -18.72
N SER A 796 43.00 22.79 -18.60
CA SER A 796 43.76 23.46 -17.55
C SER A 796 42.76 24.17 -16.65
N TYR A 797 42.17 23.41 -15.73
CA TYR A 797 41.21 23.95 -14.76
C TYR A 797 41.78 23.89 -13.35
N SER A 798 41.43 24.89 -12.55
CA SER A 798 41.68 24.93 -11.11
C SER A 798 40.39 25.29 -10.41
N ILE A 799 40.05 24.57 -9.35
CA ILE A 799 38.90 24.90 -8.52
C ILE A 799 39.28 26.12 -7.66
N PRO A 800 38.51 27.22 -7.71
CA PRO A 800 38.71 28.34 -6.81
C PRO A 800 38.77 27.90 -5.34
N GLN A 801 39.67 28.50 -4.55
CA GLN A 801 39.91 28.09 -3.16
C GLN A 801 38.68 28.24 -2.25
N ASN A 802 37.73 29.09 -2.61
CA ASN A 802 36.49 29.31 -1.87
C ASN A 802 35.39 28.27 -2.20
N ILE A 803 35.63 27.30 -3.08
CA ILE A 803 34.65 26.25 -3.43
C ILE A 803 34.98 24.95 -2.70
N ASN A 804 34.04 24.52 -1.85
CA ASN A 804 34.08 23.25 -1.14
C ASN A 804 33.16 22.25 -1.86
N ILE A 805 33.72 21.13 -2.32
CA ILE A 805 32.91 20.06 -2.90
C ILE A 805 32.48 19.11 -1.80
N VAL A 806 31.17 18.93 -1.66
CA VAL A 806 30.55 18.16 -0.59
C VAL A 806 29.49 17.21 -1.14
N SER A 807 29.06 16.25 -0.32
CA SER A 807 27.92 15.41 -0.64
C SER A 807 26.60 16.20 -0.63
N GLU A 808 25.56 15.66 -1.26
CA GLU A 808 24.26 16.33 -1.35
C GLU A 808 23.61 16.54 0.02
N SER A 809 23.76 15.57 0.94
CA SER A 809 23.21 15.65 2.30
C SER A 809 23.87 16.75 3.13
N GLU A 810 25.13 17.09 2.86
CA GLU A 810 25.83 18.17 3.54
C GLU A 810 25.32 19.55 3.10
N LEU A 811 24.65 19.68 1.95
CA LEU A 811 24.16 20.97 1.46
C LEU A 811 22.99 21.54 2.28
N PHE A 812 22.20 20.70 2.94
CA PHE A 812 20.98 21.14 3.63
C PHE A 812 21.20 22.17 4.74
N ASN A 813 22.42 22.24 5.29
CA ASN A 813 22.78 23.16 6.38
C ASN A 813 23.78 24.24 5.94
N LYS A 814 23.97 24.45 4.64
CA LYS A 814 24.98 25.36 4.09
C LYS A 814 24.34 26.55 3.39
N GLN A 815 25.06 27.67 3.38
CA GLN A 815 24.72 28.85 2.58
C GLN A 815 25.56 28.85 1.30
N HIS A 816 25.10 29.59 0.27
CA HIS A 816 25.78 29.71 -1.02
C HIS A 816 26.09 28.36 -1.66
N ILE A 817 25.04 27.57 -1.89
CA ILE A 817 25.17 26.20 -2.39
C ILE A 817 25.08 26.13 -3.92
N TYR A 818 25.75 25.15 -4.51
CA TYR A 818 25.60 24.78 -5.92
C TYR A 818 25.26 23.30 -6.06
N SER A 819 24.20 23.00 -6.79
CA SER A 819 23.88 21.65 -7.25
C SER A 819 23.16 21.76 -8.59
N LYS A 820 23.32 20.80 -9.50
CA LYS A 820 22.52 20.75 -10.73
C LYS A 820 21.01 20.69 -10.46
N LYS A 821 20.63 20.24 -9.26
CA LYS A 821 19.25 20.12 -8.79
C LYS A 821 18.67 21.45 -8.32
N LEU A 822 19.44 22.53 -8.26
CA LEU A 822 18.93 23.87 -7.96
C LEU A 822 18.25 24.51 -9.18
N PRO A 823 17.30 25.44 -8.97
CA PRO A 823 16.70 26.22 -10.03
C PRO A 823 17.76 26.90 -10.89
N PHE A 824 17.45 27.10 -12.17
CA PHE A 824 18.32 27.72 -13.14
C PHE A 824 18.85 29.08 -12.68
N ASN A 825 17.95 29.94 -12.17
CA ASN A 825 18.29 31.28 -11.69
C ASN A 825 19.20 31.24 -10.46
N ASP A 826 18.91 30.37 -9.50
CA ASP A 826 19.71 30.21 -8.28
C ASP A 826 21.14 29.76 -8.62
N ARG A 827 21.28 28.80 -9.55
CA ARG A 827 22.60 28.38 -10.05
C ARG A 827 23.33 29.54 -10.71
N PHE A 828 22.64 30.34 -11.53
CA PHE A 828 23.26 31.47 -12.22
C PHE A 828 23.73 32.56 -11.25
N GLU A 829 22.94 32.85 -10.21
CA GLU A 829 23.29 33.82 -9.18
C GLU A 829 24.56 33.39 -8.41
N ILE A 830 24.65 32.11 -8.04
CA ILE A 830 25.85 31.56 -7.40
C ILE A 830 27.08 31.72 -8.30
N LEU A 831 26.94 31.42 -9.60
CA LEU A 831 28.04 31.56 -10.54
C LEU A 831 28.44 33.03 -10.77
N LYS A 832 27.49 33.95 -10.85
CA LYS A 832 27.76 35.39 -11.02
C LYS A 832 28.55 35.97 -9.86
N ASN A 833 28.36 35.42 -8.66
CA ASN A 833 28.97 35.88 -7.42
C ASN A 833 30.16 35.00 -6.96
N LEU A 834 30.71 34.14 -7.84
CA LEU A 834 31.83 33.23 -7.52
C LEU A 834 33.03 33.94 -6.88
N ASN A 835 33.35 35.16 -7.32
CA ASN A 835 34.52 35.91 -6.85
C ASN A 835 34.24 36.77 -5.60
N THR A 836 32.97 36.95 -5.22
CA THR A 836 32.57 37.85 -4.11
C THR A 836 32.12 37.08 -2.87
N LEU A 837 31.73 35.81 -3.02
CA LEU A 837 31.31 34.96 -1.91
C LEU A 837 32.53 34.34 -1.20
N SER A 838 32.51 34.37 0.13
CA SER A 838 33.60 33.86 0.97
C SER A 838 33.75 32.35 0.90
N GLU A 839 32.64 31.62 0.83
CA GLU A 839 32.59 30.16 0.68
C GLU A 839 31.39 29.74 -0.16
N ILE A 840 31.58 28.73 -1.00
CA ILE A 840 30.55 28.11 -1.84
C ILE A 840 30.61 26.60 -1.64
N TYR A 841 29.47 25.98 -1.37
CA TYR A 841 29.38 24.53 -1.15
C TYR A 841 28.69 23.88 -2.35
N GLY A 842 29.43 23.09 -3.12
CA GLY A 842 28.94 22.52 -4.38
C GLY A 842 28.93 20.99 -4.40
N THR A 843 28.02 20.37 -5.14
CA THR A 843 28.26 19.00 -5.61
C THR A 843 29.32 18.99 -6.72
N GLU A 844 29.80 17.79 -7.08
CA GLU A 844 30.69 17.58 -8.23
C GLU A 844 30.19 18.22 -9.54
N ASP A 845 28.88 18.44 -9.67
CA ASP A 845 28.27 19.06 -10.85
C ASP A 845 28.77 20.50 -11.09
N ILE A 846 29.28 21.20 -10.08
CA ILE A 846 29.84 22.55 -10.26
C ILE A 846 31.03 22.56 -11.23
N LYS A 847 31.80 21.46 -11.26
CA LYS A 847 32.93 21.29 -12.17
C LYS A 847 32.51 21.30 -13.64
N VAL A 848 31.24 21.12 -13.97
CA VAL A 848 30.79 21.19 -15.37
C VAL A 848 30.85 22.62 -15.88
N ILE A 849 30.61 23.62 -15.02
CA ILE A 849 30.41 25.02 -15.44
C ILE A 849 31.61 25.93 -15.13
N LEU A 850 32.46 25.56 -14.17
CA LEU A 850 33.83 26.12 -14.06
C LEU A 850 34.61 25.86 -15.35
#